data_AF-A0A6L8TWV3-F1
#
_entry.id   AF-A0A6L8TWV3-F1
#
_cell.length_a   1.000
_cell.length_b   1.000
_cell.length_c   1.000
_cell.angle_alpha   90.00
_cell.angle_beta   90.00
_cell.angle_gamma   90.00
#
_symmetry.space_group_name_H-M   'P 1'
#
loop_
_entity.id
_entity.type
_entity.pdbx_description
1 polymer ?
#
loop_
_entity_poly.entity_id
_entity_poly.type
_entity_poly.pdbx_seq_one_letter_code
_entity_poly.pdbx_strand_id
1 'polypeptide(L)'
;MRSRSFIIAAIFCLSVGIQQARPQEIPRPFLEFTDHPWVDSVFKSLTPEERIGQLIWIEAGAENDIRQTIKLSDIVRKKTAGGIIFPHSEPQKLAEMVNYFQSVSQIPLFIIQKSDRKPLPDPNGAVSYPSWIALDAIHNDDLIRKMGKTIADQLKRTGVHILLNRAGNPSGNELIHRGSLLENGIISVEREFPLSFQAGSYIPVSSGSPESAVREISQKVKKGIISQKDIDAQCRRILSAKYWAGLAHISALETGSLREGLSGPATEALLSDLYSNALTVVRNDRNTIPVTGLDKARAAVVVFNRDSSTVFQQRLQDYLPADLYFVDPSSVSQAEETAEKLSNYNLVIGGIFDRTDSSAIEADSREISMLFGKLSGDTKKIIVCFGSPFLHGRQALFSNADGIVLAYEDNHYTQDLSAQLIFGAIGAKGTLYSAIPSLWPAGSGIITKGNIRIGYAFPENAGLSSRLNDRIDFIARSGLMAGAYPGCEVMIARKGIVVFHKTYGYHTYDHRIPVWKSDLFDLASVTKISSTLGGLMLLDSEGKFSVENSLGDYLPYFRNSNKGKLFMKDLLTHQAGLKDWIPFWKETVRSDSSFRRRTFTCDESDDFPIKVADNLYIHKNYRNKIMNEIRKSPLGPKKYVYSDLTFIISTGIIDRLSGEEWVEYITRNLYHKLGAYDICFNPYLKYPLHRIVPTEYDSLFRRQLLHGTVHDEGAAMLGGISGHAGLFATANDLMKLMEMYRRMGEYGGEQLISKDVMERYTRVQFPENNNRRGLGFDKPLLNNNELSDSEAYPAKDAAPESFGHSGYTGTFVWMDPVNEISYIFFSNRVHPTRNNTKLSEMNIRSQILQAVYDSIIK
;
A
#
# COMPACT_ATOMS: atom_id res chain seq x y z
N MET A 1 43.36 22.16 61.04
CA MET A 1 42.95 23.28 60.16
C MET A 1 42.91 22.75 58.74
N ARG A 2 41.77 22.26 58.23
CA ARG A 2 40.76 22.99 57.42
C ARG A 2 41.43 23.75 56.27
N SER A 3 41.30 23.31 55.02
CA SER A 3 40.16 23.72 54.19
C SER A 3 39.91 22.74 53.03
N ARG A 4 38.64 22.33 52.89
CA ARG A 4 38.08 21.59 51.77
C ARG A 4 37.52 22.61 50.78
N SER A 5 37.91 22.53 49.50
CA SER A 5 37.25 23.29 48.42
C SER A 5 36.05 22.50 47.92
N PHE A 6 34.85 22.95 48.30
CA PHE A 6 33.59 22.59 47.66
C PHE A 6 33.40 23.46 46.41
N ILE A 7 33.25 22.86 45.24
CA ILE A 7 32.67 23.53 44.07
C ILE A 7 31.16 23.27 44.12
N ILE A 8 30.40 24.32 44.38
CA ILE A 8 28.94 24.35 44.29
C ILE A 8 28.58 24.39 42.80
N ALA A 9 28.08 23.27 42.26
CA ALA A 9 27.36 23.27 40.99
C ALA A 9 25.95 23.83 41.25
N ALA A 10 25.70 25.06 40.80
CA ALA A 10 24.37 25.66 40.82
C ALA A 10 23.48 24.90 39.82
N ILE A 11 22.56 24.10 40.36
CA ILE A 11 21.43 23.51 39.63
C ILE A 11 20.51 24.68 39.25
N PHE A 12 20.53 25.09 37.99
CA PHE A 12 19.45 25.89 37.41
C PHE A 12 18.23 24.98 37.23
N CYS A 13 17.43 24.85 38.29
CA CYS A 13 16.05 24.42 38.16
C CYS A 13 15.30 25.52 37.39
N LEU A 14 15.27 25.41 36.06
CA LEU A 14 14.22 26.03 35.27
C LEU A 14 12.90 25.38 35.70
N SER A 15 12.25 26.03 36.67
CA SER A 15 10.82 25.89 36.87
C SER A 15 10.16 26.38 35.58
N VAL A 16 9.96 25.47 34.64
CA VAL A 16 8.95 25.63 33.61
C VAL A 16 7.65 25.65 34.39
N GLY A 17 7.20 26.85 34.73
CA GLY A 17 5.84 27.06 35.19
C GLY A 17 4.95 26.38 34.16
N ILE A 18 4.16 25.42 34.61
CA ILE A 18 3.03 24.92 33.86
C ILE A 18 2.15 26.15 33.64
N GLN A 19 2.35 26.84 32.51
CA GLN A 19 1.31 27.68 31.95
C GLN A 19 0.17 26.70 31.70
N GLN A 20 -0.83 26.71 32.58
CA GLN A 20 -2.14 26.23 32.20
C GLN A 20 -2.46 26.93 30.89
N ALA A 21 -2.47 26.17 29.79
CA ALA A 21 -2.90 26.67 28.51
C ALA A 21 -4.29 27.28 28.76
N ARG A 22 -4.43 28.58 28.51
CA ARG A 22 -5.76 29.19 28.45
C ARG A 22 -6.56 28.35 27.44
N PRO A 23 -7.78 27.90 27.76
CA PRO A 23 -8.59 27.16 26.80
C PRO A 23 -8.65 27.99 25.52
N GLN A 24 -8.16 27.42 24.42
CA GLN A 24 -8.19 28.06 23.12
C GLN A 24 -9.66 28.28 22.77
N GLU A 25 -10.13 29.53 22.82
CA GLU A 25 -11.51 29.83 22.47
C GLU A 25 -11.71 29.54 20.98
N ILE A 26 -12.64 28.62 20.68
CA ILE A 26 -13.03 28.33 19.31
C ILE A 26 -13.60 29.63 18.69
N PRO A 27 -13.04 30.13 17.57
CA PRO A 27 -13.49 31.35 16.93
C PRO A 27 -15.00 31.30 16.60
N ARG A 28 -15.67 32.45 16.75
CA ARG A 28 -17.11 32.58 16.48
C ARG A 28 -17.34 33.56 15.33
N PRO A 29 -16.90 33.24 14.09
CA PRO A 29 -16.91 34.17 12.96
C PRO A 29 -18.32 34.66 12.61
N PHE A 30 -19.35 33.87 12.92
CA PHE A 30 -20.74 34.23 12.70
C PHE A 30 -21.26 35.38 13.58
N LEU A 31 -20.57 35.74 14.67
CA LEU A 31 -21.00 36.85 15.54
C LEU A 31 -20.85 38.22 14.87
N GLU A 32 -19.99 38.35 13.85
CA GLU A 32 -19.83 39.60 13.11
C GLU A 32 -21.08 39.95 12.28
N PHE A 33 -21.96 38.98 12.03
CA PHE A 33 -23.17 39.15 11.22
C PHE A 33 -24.44 39.45 12.04
N THR A 34 -24.34 39.72 13.36
CA THR A 34 -25.53 39.97 14.20
C THR A 34 -26.38 41.17 13.75
N ASP A 35 -25.73 42.14 13.10
CA ASP A 35 -26.35 43.35 12.56
C ASP A 35 -26.48 43.32 11.04
N HIS A 36 -26.28 42.16 10.41
CA HIS A 36 -26.42 42.00 8.96
C HIS A 36 -27.86 42.26 8.50
N PRO A 37 -28.11 42.93 7.35
CA PRO A 37 -29.46 43.27 6.88
C PRO A 37 -30.41 42.07 6.77
N TRP A 38 -29.90 40.90 6.36
CA TRP A 38 -30.70 39.67 6.31
C TRP A 38 -31.14 39.23 7.72
N VAL A 39 -30.22 39.25 8.69
CA VAL A 39 -30.52 38.89 10.09
C VAL A 39 -31.57 39.83 10.66
N ASP A 40 -31.40 41.13 10.44
CA ASP A 40 -32.34 42.14 10.93
C ASP A 40 -33.74 42.00 10.29
N SER A 41 -33.80 41.73 8.97
CA SER A 41 -35.05 41.48 8.25
C SER A 41 -35.79 40.26 8.79
N VAL A 42 -35.09 39.12 8.92
CA VAL A 42 -35.69 37.89 9.46
C VAL A 42 -36.12 38.11 10.90
N PHE A 43 -35.26 38.68 11.75
CA PHE A 43 -35.57 38.93 13.16
C PHE A 43 -36.82 39.80 13.36
N LYS A 44 -36.97 40.88 12.57
CA LYS A 44 -38.13 41.78 12.64
C LYS A 44 -39.44 41.10 12.21
N SER A 45 -39.36 40.06 11.38
CA SER A 45 -40.53 39.27 10.97
C SER A 45 -41.03 38.30 12.06
N LEU A 46 -40.25 38.11 13.13
CA LEU A 46 -40.57 37.16 14.20
C LEU A 46 -41.27 37.80 15.39
N THR A 47 -42.37 37.18 15.81
CA THR A 47 -43.01 37.36 17.12
C THR A 47 -42.09 36.91 18.27
N PRO A 48 -42.29 37.39 19.51
CA PRO A 48 -41.50 36.97 20.67
C PRO A 48 -41.44 35.44 20.84
N GLU A 49 -42.54 34.73 20.62
CA GLU A 49 -42.63 33.28 20.68
C GLU A 49 -41.85 32.59 19.55
N GLU A 50 -41.90 33.12 18.31
CA GLU A 50 -41.10 32.58 17.19
C GLU A 50 -39.59 32.80 17.39
N ARG A 51 -39.19 33.89 18.06
CA ARG A 51 -37.78 34.12 18.46
C ARG A 51 -37.30 33.06 19.45
N ILE A 52 -38.15 32.67 20.40
CA ILE A 52 -37.88 31.52 21.29
C ILE A 52 -37.79 30.22 20.47
N GLY A 53 -38.68 30.04 19.48
CA GLY A 53 -38.67 28.89 18.57
C GLY A 53 -37.32 28.69 17.87
N GLN A 54 -36.62 29.77 17.51
CA GLN A 54 -35.28 29.69 16.89
C GLN A 54 -34.21 29.06 17.81
N LEU A 55 -34.42 29.06 19.13
CA LEU A 55 -33.50 28.49 20.12
C LEU A 55 -33.76 27.00 20.39
N ILE A 56 -34.80 26.41 19.79
CA ILE A 56 -35.23 25.04 20.05
C ILE A 56 -34.81 24.13 18.88
N TRP A 57 -34.16 23.02 19.21
CA TRP A 57 -33.81 21.96 18.27
C TRP A 57 -34.61 20.70 18.56
N ILE A 58 -35.09 20.06 17.50
CA ILE A 58 -35.96 18.89 17.59
C ILE A 58 -35.27 17.67 16.99
N GLU A 59 -35.35 16.53 17.65
CA GLU A 59 -34.81 15.28 17.12
C GLU A 59 -35.83 14.63 16.17
N ALA A 60 -35.41 14.35 14.94
CA ALA A 60 -36.17 13.50 14.03
C ALA A 60 -36.01 12.04 14.48
N GLY A 61 -37.13 11.34 14.72
CA GLY A 61 -37.09 9.93 15.10
C GLY A 61 -36.82 9.00 13.92
N ALA A 62 -37.04 7.70 14.14
CA ALA A 62 -36.62 6.63 13.23
C ALA A 62 -37.11 6.82 11.79
N GLU A 63 -36.23 6.52 10.82
CA GLU A 63 -36.50 6.65 9.40
C GLU A 63 -37.74 5.83 8.99
N ASN A 64 -38.61 6.44 8.18
CA ASN A 64 -39.87 5.89 7.62
C ASN A 64 -41.15 6.02 8.44
N ASP A 65 -41.17 6.74 9.56
CA ASP A 65 -42.42 7.07 10.25
C ASP A 65 -43.11 8.30 9.64
N ILE A 66 -44.06 8.06 8.70
CA ILE A 66 -44.87 9.11 8.05
C ILE A 66 -45.59 9.99 9.08
N ARG A 67 -46.05 9.42 10.22
CA ARG A 67 -46.74 10.20 11.26
C ARG A 67 -45.78 11.19 11.92
N GLN A 68 -44.53 10.81 12.11
CA GLN A 68 -43.49 11.71 12.59
C GLN A 68 -43.14 12.79 11.56
N THR A 69 -43.01 12.44 10.28
CA THR A 69 -42.76 13.45 9.23
C THR A 69 -43.87 14.50 9.17
N ILE A 70 -45.14 14.09 9.29
CA ILE A 70 -46.28 15.01 9.37
C ILE A 70 -46.17 15.91 10.63
N LYS A 71 -45.93 15.31 11.80
CA LYS A 71 -45.78 16.05 13.07
C LYS A 71 -44.63 17.06 13.01
N LEU A 72 -43.48 16.68 12.44
CA LEU A 72 -42.33 17.56 12.25
C LEU A 72 -42.64 18.68 11.25
N SER A 73 -43.39 18.38 10.17
CA SER A 73 -43.83 19.38 9.20
C SER A 73 -44.72 20.44 9.86
N ASP A 74 -45.63 20.03 10.75
CA ASP A 74 -46.50 20.96 11.48
C ASP A 74 -45.70 21.86 12.44
N ILE A 75 -44.71 21.30 13.14
CA ILE A 75 -43.79 22.05 14.02
C ILE A 75 -43.00 23.09 13.20
N VAL A 76 -42.44 22.66 12.06
CA VAL A 76 -41.66 23.53 11.16
C VAL A 76 -42.53 24.66 10.61
N ARG A 77 -43.74 24.37 10.13
CA ARG A 77 -44.68 25.39 9.62
C ARG A 77 -45.11 26.40 10.68
N LYS A 78 -45.23 25.97 11.94
CA LYS A 78 -45.54 26.84 13.08
C LYS A 78 -44.35 27.64 13.60
N LYS A 79 -43.15 27.48 13.01
CA LYS A 79 -41.88 28.13 13.38
C LYS A 79 -41.49 27.93 14.86
N THR A 80 -41.90 26.80 15.44
CA THR A 80 -41.60 26.47 16.84
C THR A 80 -40.24 25.77 17.01
N ALA A 81 -39.47 25.60 15.92
CA ALA A 81 -38.13 25.03 15.93
C ALA A 81 -37.17 25.80 15.00
N GLY A 82 -35.93 25.98 15.45
CA GLY A 82 -34.85 26.63 14.71
C GLY A 82 -33.93 25.66 13.97
N GLY A 83 -33.99 24.36 14.31
CA GLY A 83 -33.18 23.31 13.69
C GLY A 83 -33.71 21.90 13.99
N ILE A 84 -33.25 20.94 13.19
CA ILE A 84 -33.61 19.52 13.27
C ILE A 84 -32.33 18.70 13.44
N ILE A 85 -32.35 17.79 14.42
CA ILE A 85 -31.28 16.82 14.72
C ILE A 85 -31.64 15.50 14.04
N PHE A 86 -30.73 14.99 13.22
CA PHE A 86 -30.82 13.67 12.59
C PHE A 86 -29.82 12.72 13.26
N PRO A 87 -30.26 11.84 14.17
CA PRO A 87 -29.35 10.97 14.91
C PRO A 87 -28.82 9.82 14.05
N HIS A 88 -29.66 9.22 13.20
CA HIS A 88 -29.35 8.02 12.44
C HIS A 88 -30.04 8.08 11.06
N SER A 89 -29.51 8.91 10.16
CA SER A 89 -30.05 8.99 8.80
C SER A 89 -29.06 8.66 7.71
N GLU A 90 -29.47 7.79 6.80
CA GLU A 90 -28.73 7.45 5.58
C GLU A 90 -28.49 8.71 4.74
N PRO A 91 -27.31 8.91 4.12
CA PRO A 91 -26.96 10.20 3.50
C PRO A 91 -27.94 10.67 2.42
N GLN A 92 -28.41 9.74 1.59
CA GLN A 92 -29.39 10.03 0.55
C GLN A 92 -30.74 10.40 1.15
N LYS A 93 -31.17 9.68 2.19
CA LYS A 93 -32.45 9.93 2.84
C LYS A 93 -32.43 11.25 3.61
N LEU A 94 -31.31 11.54 4.27
CA LEU A 94 -31.05 12.81 4.92
C LEU A 94 -31.20 13.96 3.92
N ALA A 95 -30.54 13.89 2.74
CA ALA A 95 -30.65 14.94 1.73
C ALA A 95 -32.09 15.15 1.23
N GLU A 96 -32.87 14.07 1.02
CA GLU A 96 -34.30 14.17 0.69
C GLU A 96 -35.11 14.86 1.79
N MET A 97 -34.89 14.47 3.04
CA MET A 97 -35.58 15.06 4.20
C MET A 97 -35.20 16.51 4.39
N VAL A 98 -33.93 16.87 4.20
CA VAL A 98 -33.45 18.26 4.25
C VAL A 98 -34.14 19.08 3.16
N ASN A 99 -34.16 18.62 1.91
CA ASN A 99 -34.87 19.31 0.83
C ASN A 99 -36.35 19.54 1.17
N TYR A 100 -37.02 18.50 1.68
CA TYR A 100 -38.42 18.61 2.08
C TYR A 100 -38.63 19.61 3.23
N PHE A 101 -37.90 19.48 4.34
CA PHE A 101 -38.09 20.35 5.51
C PHE A 101 -37.69 21.80 5.24
N GLN A 102 -36.64 22.03 4.46
CA GLN A 102 -36.29 23.38 4.02
C GLN A 102 -37.39 23.98 3.13
N SER A 103 -38.01 23.19 2.24
CA SER A 103 -39.08 23.68 1.35
C SER A 103 -40.37 24.10 2.07
N VAL A 104 -40.69 23.45 3.20
CA VAL A 104 -41.89 23.77 4.00
C VAL A 104 -41.62 24.78 5.12
N SER A 105 -40.35 25.16 5.34
CA SER A 105 -39.98 26.13 6.36
C SER A 105 -39.99 27.55 5.83
N GLN A 106 -40.61 28.48 6.56
CA GLN A 106 -40.56 29.91 6.22
C GLN A 106 -39.24 30.56 6.65
N ILE A 107 -38.52 29.93 7.59
CA ILE A 107 -37.23 30.39 8.09
C ILE A 107 -36.26 29.22 7.94
N PRO A 108 -35.12 29.40 7.27
CA PRO A 108 -34.14 28.33 7.09
C PRO A 108 -33.85 27.57 8.38
N LEU A 109 -33.85 26.24 8.32
CA LEU A 109 -33.58 25.37 9.47
C LEU A 109 -32.10 25.04 9.55
N PHE A 110 -31.55 24.97 10.76
CA PHE A 110 -30.29 24.25 10.94
C PHE A 110 -30.54 22.75 10.80
N ILE A 111 -29.69 22.10 10.01
CA ILE A 111 -29.62 20.65 9.93
C ILE A 111 -28.42 20.21 10.77
N ILE A 112 -28.69 19.40 11.78
CA ILE A 112 -27.76 19.04 12.82
C ILE A 112 -27.53 17.53 12.75
N GLN A 113 -26.28 17.12 12.58
CA GLN A 113 -25.89 15.72 12.63
C GLN A 113 -25.26 15.43 13.99
N LYS A 114 -25.67 14.34 14.63
CA LYS A 114 -25.00 13.82 15.81
C LYS A 114 -24.12 12.65 15.38
N SER A 115 -22.81 12.79 15.49
CA SER A 115 -21.90 11.67 15.26
C SER A 115 -20.50 11.92 15.82
N ASP A 116 -19.88 10.86 16.35
CA ASP A 116 -18.55 10.91 16.97
C ASP A 116 -17.41 10.47 16.03
N ARG A 117 -17.66 9.57 15.07
CA ARG A 117 -16.60 8.94 14.23
C ARG A 117 -16.94 8.77 12.75
N LYS A 118 -18.23 8.59 12.45
CA LYS A 118 -18.74 8.50 11.08
C LYS A 118 -19.48 9.79 10.78
N PRO A 119 -18.92 10.75 10.02
CA PRO A 119 -19.58 12.02 9.77
C PRO A 119 -21.05 11.87 9.39
N LEU A 120 -21.37 10.82 8.62
CA LEU A 120 -22.73 10.43 8.26
C LEU A 120 -22.94 8.93 8.56
N PRO A 121 -24.09 8.53 9.14
CA PRO A 121 -24.45 7.13 9.31
C PRO A 121 -24.78 6.50 7.95
N ASP A 122 -24.02 5.51 7.50
CA ASP A 122 -24.35 4.70 6.32
C ASP A 122 -23.91 3.25 6.60
N PRO A 123 -24.85 2.31 6.85
CA PRO A 123 -24.55 0.88 6.98
C PRO A 123 -23.94 0.25 5.73
N ASN A 124 -23.95 0.93 4.57
CA ASN A 124 -23.49 0.41 3.27
C ASN A 124 -22.31 1.18 2.65
N GLY A 125 -21.74 2.22 3.29
CA GLY A 125 -20.70 3.00 2.59
C GLY A 125 -20.03 4.20 3.27
N ALA A 126 -20.40 4.63 4.48
CA ALA A 126 -19.75 5.78 5.12
C ALA A 126 -18.42 5.37 5.75
N VAL A 127 -17.39 6.14 5.39
CA VAL A 127 -16.03 6.01 5.88
C VAL A 127 -15.98 6.30 7.39
N SER A 128 -15.36 5.40 8.16
CA SER A 128 -15.00 5.67 9.56
C SER A 128 -13.63 6.33 9.61
N TYR A 129 -13.54 7.50 10.24
CA TYR A 129 -12.27 8.15 10.52
C TYR A 129 -11.62 7.55 11.79
N PRO A 130 -10.31 7.73 11.98
CA PRO A 130 -9.64 7.26 13.19
C PRO A 130 -10.31 7.81 14.45
N SER A 131 -10.36 7.01 15.51
CA SER A 131 -10.84 7.44 16.81
C SER A 131 -9.97 8.54 17.38
N TRP A 132 -10.51 9.30 18.34
CA TRP A 132 -9.76 10.35 19.05
C TRP A 132 -8.45 9.85 19.65
N ILE A 133 -8.41 8.60 20.11
CA ILE A 133 -7.18 8.00 20.66
C ILE A 133 -6.10 7.85 19.57
N ALA A 134 -6.49 7.43 18.37
CA ALA A 134 -5.56 7.30 17.25
C ALA A 134 -5.19 8.68 16.67
N LEU A 135 -6.16 9.59 16.56
CA LEU A 135 -5.93 10.95 16.10
C LEU A 135 -4.96 11.69 17.00
N ASP A 136 -5.08 11.59 18.32
CA ASP A 136 -4.18 12.27 19.25
C ASP A 136 -2.74 11.74 19.21
N ALA A 137 -2.49 10.62 18.54
CA ALA A 137 -1.14 10.13 18.28
C ALA A 137 -0.46 10.80 17.07
N ILE A 138 -1.21 11.53 16.23
CA ILE A 138 -0.73 12.13 14.98
C ILE A 138 -0.07 13.50 15.23
N HIS A 139 1.14 13.69 14.68
CA HIS A 139 1.86 14.98 14.70
C HIS A 139 1.89 15.64 13.31
N ASN A 140 0.72 15.91 12.75
CA ASN A 140 0.59 16.52 11.42
C ASN A 140 -0.71 17.33 11.30
N ASP A 141 -0.63 18.60 11.69
CA ASP A 141 -1.76 19.53 11.65
C ASP A 141 -2.40 19.64 10.26
N ASP A 142 -1.60 19.62 9.19
CA ASP A 142 -2.11 19.74 7.81
C ASP A 142 -2.96 18.53 7.43
N LEU A 143 -2.59 17.34 7.90
CA LEU A 143 -3.37 16.12 7.71
C LEU A 143 -4.69 16.18 8.49
N ILE A 144 -4.67 16.71 9.72
CA ILE A 144 -5.88 16.92 10.53
C ILE A 144 -6.78 18.00 9.91
N ARG A 145 -6.20 19.08 9.38
CA ARG A 145 -6.95 20.12 8.64
C ARG A 145 -7.57 19.55 7.38
N LYS A 146 -6.83 18.73 6.61
CA LYS A 146 -7.33 18.03 5.43
C LYS A 146 -8.48 17.09 5.78
N MET A 147 -8.37 16.36 6.90
CA MET A 147 -9.48 15.58 7.45
C MET A 147 -10.71 16.45 7.75
N GLY A 148 -10.54 17.55 8.48
CA GLY A 148 -11.64 18.48 8.78
C GLY A 148 -12.31 19.03 7.52
N LYS A 149 -11.54 19.42 6.50
CA LYS A 149 -12.06 19.88 5.22
C LYS A 149 -12.86 18.78 4.50
N THR A 150 -12.31 17.57 4.38
CA THR A 150 -13.00 16.45 3.71
C THR A 150 -14.32 16.12 4.41
N ILE A 151 -14.32 16.09 5.75
CA ILE A 151 -15.54 15.87 6.53
C ILE A 151 -16.54 17.00 6.31
N ALA A 152 -16.08 18.27 6.28
CA ALA A 152 -16.95 19.40 6.01
C ALA A 152 -17.60 19.34 4.62
N ASP A 153 -16.84 18.95 3.60
CA ASP A 153 -17.34 18.77 2.24
C ASP A 153 -18.40 17.65 2.18
N GLN A 154 -18.20 16.55 2.91
CA GLN A 154 -19.18 15.46 3.03
C GLN A 154 -20.48 15.92 3.72
N LEU A 155 -20.37 16.64 4.83
CA LEU A 155 -21.51 17.16 5.59
C LEU A 155 -22.31 18.20 4.79
N LYS A 156 -21.62 19.10 4.07
CA LYS A 156 -22.29 20.09 3.21
C LYS A 156 -23.09 19.45 2.08
N ARG A 157 -22.60 18.36 1.49
CA ARG A 157 -23.31 17.62 0.43
C ARG A 157 -24.66 17.07 0.90
N THR A 158 -24.78 16.71 2.17
CA THR A 158 -26.05 16.27 2.77
C THR A 158 -26.85 17.40 3.41
N GLY A 159 -26.39 18.65 3.27
CA GLY A 159 -27.03 19.83 3.84
C GLY A 159 -26.91 19.93 5.35
N VAL A 160 -25.94 19.27 5.97
CA VAL A 160 -25.62 19.42 7.39
C VAL A 160 -24.85 20.72 7.61
N HIS A 161 -25.22 21.46 8.66
CA HIS A 161 -24.61 22.74 9.02
C HIS A 161 -23.91 22.67 10.37
N ILE A 162 -24.39 21.79 11.26
CA ILE A 162 -23.90 21.65 12.64
C ILE A 162 -23.55 20.20 12.89
N LEU A 163 -22.35 19.94 13.41
CA LEU A 163 -21.92 18.65 13.92
C LEU A 163 -21.91 18.67 15.45
N LEU A 164 -22.69 17.77 16.07
CA LEU A 164 -22.71 17.58 17.52
C LEU A 164 -21.64 16.57 17.95
N ASN A 165 -20.65 17.05 18.70
CA ASN A 165 -19.58 16.23 19.28
C ASN A 165 -19.90 15.77 20.71
N ARG A 166 -19.12 14.81 21.19
CA ARG A 166 -19.10 14.35 22.57
C ARG A 166 -18.77 15.49 23.55
N ALA A 167 -19.46 15.51 24.70
CA ALA A 167 -19.20 16.46 25.76
C ALA A 167 -17.82 16.24 26.43
N GLY A 168 -17.10 17.33 26.72
CA GLY A 168 -15.80 17.32 27.41
C GLY A 168 -14.80 18.30 26.81
N ASN A 169 -13.71 18.61 27.53
CA ASN A 169 -12.68 19.51 27.01
C ASN A 169 -11.93 18.83 25.84
N PRO A 170 -11.93 19.41 24.63
CA PRO A 170 -11.27 18.81 23.48
C PRO A 170 -9.75 18.77 23.66
N SER A 171 -9.13 17.67 23.23
CA SER A 171 -7.67 17.51 23.19
C SER A 171 -7.06 18.16 21.93
N GLY A 172 -5.72 18.21 21.86
CA GLY A 172 -4.97 18.96 20.85
C GLY A 172 -5.48 18.84 19.41
N ASN A 173 -5.52 17.62 18.84
CA ASN A 173 -5.93 17.43 17.45
C ASN A 173 -7.44 17.61 17.23
N GLU A 174 -8.25 17.43 18.27
CA GLU A 174 -9.68 17.73 18.23
C GLU A 174 -9.92 19.22 18.02
N LEU A 175 -9.13 20.11 18.65
CA LEU A 175 -9.23 21.56 18.42
C LEU A 175 -8.92 21.94 16.96
N ILE A 176 -7.87 21.35 16.37
CA ILE A 176 -7.49 21.60 14.96
C ILE A 176 -8.60 21.10 14.03
N HIS A 177 -9.14 19.91 14.29
CA HIS A 177 -10.25 19.36 13.52
C HIS A 177 -11.49 20.25 13.59
N ARG A 178 -11.92 20.66 14.80
CA ARG A 178 -13.06 21.56 15.02
C ARG A 178 -12.84 22.91 14.33
N GLY A 179 -11.63 23.46 14.40
CA GLY A 179 -11.24 24.70 13.70
C GLY A 179 -11.35 24.55 12.18
N SER A 180 -10.84 23.45 11.61
CA SER A 180 -10.94 23.19 10.17
C SER A 180 -12.39 23.02 9.70
N LEU A 181 -13.26 22.36 10.48
CA LEU A 181 -14.70 22.29 10.17
C LEU A 181 -15.31 23.70 10.07
N LEU A 182 -14.99 24.58 11.02
CA LEU A 182 -15.47 25.97 11.04
C LEU A 182 -14.94 26.78 9.86
N GLU A 183 -13.64 26.70 9.55
CA GLU A 183 -13.08 27.35 8.35
C GLU A 183 -13.76 26.88 7.06
N ASN A 184 -14.23 25.63 7.04
CA ASN A 184 -14.96 25.03 5.94
C ASN A 184 -16.48 25.05 6.15
N GLY A 185 -17.03 25.98 6.94
CA GLY A 185 -18.46 26.30 6.98
C GLY A 185 -19.35 25.32 7.76
N ILE A 186 -18.78 24.44 8.60
CA ILE A 186 -19.51 23.56 9.51
C ILE A 186 -19.30 24.01 10.95
N ILE A 187 -20.40 24.22 11.68
CA ILE A 187 -20.36 24.60 13.09
C ILE A 187 -20.19 23.32 13.93
N SER A 188 -19.03 23.16 14.56
CA SER A 188 -18.74 22.00 15.41
C SER A 188 -18.94 22.37 16.89
N VAL A 189 -19.92 21.74 17.54
CA VAL A 189 -20.32 22.08 18.91
C VAL A 189 -20.63 20.84 19.74
N GLU A 190 -20.40 20.91 21.04
CA GLU A 190 -20.84 19.89 21.99
C GLU A 190 -22.34 19.97 22.24
N ARG A 191 -22.94 18.86 22.70
CA ARG A 191 -24.36 18.82 23.12
C ARG A 191 -24.69 19.86 24.20
N GLU A 192 -23.69 20.27 24.97
CA GLU A 192 -23.77 21.28 26.02
C GLU A 192 -23.12 22.62 25.62
N PHE A 193 -22.73 22.79 24.35
CA PHE A 193 -21.94 23.93 23.95
C PHE A 193 -22.70 25.25 24.19
N PRO A 194 -22.02 26.22 24.82
CA PRO A 194 -22.62 27.49 25.11
C PRO A 194 -22.64 28.40 23.87
N LEU A 195 -23.84 28.67 23.38
CA LEU A 195 -24.26 30.06 23.16
C LEU A 195 -24.58 30.76 24.51
N SER A 196 -23.97 30.29 25.61
CA SER A 196 -24.18 30.82 26.96
C SER A 196 -23.57 32.22 27.07
N PHE A 197 -24.40 33.13 27.55
CA PHE A 197 -23.90 34.10 28.51
C PHE A 197 -23.72 33.38 29.85
N GLN A 198 -22.80 33.87 30.66
CA GLN A 198 -22.89 33.66 32.10
C GLN A 198 -24.33 33.96 32.55
N ALA A 199 -24.90 33.01 33.29
CA ALA A 199 -26.29 32.88 33.76
C ALA A 199 -27.31 32.32 32.73
N GLY A 200 -27.49 30.99 32.74
CA GLY A 200 -28.76 30.34 32.39
C GLY A 200 -28.82 29.66 31.02
N SER A 201 -28.35 28.42 30.96
CA SER A 201 -28.34 27.50 29.82
C SER A 201 -29.73 27.28 29.19
N TYR A 202 -29.97 27.68 27.94
CA TYR A 202 -31.16 27.22 27.20
C TYR A 202 -30.93 27.15 25.68
N ILE A 203 -30.36 26.03 25.21
CA ILE A 203 -30.87 25.37 24.01
C ILE A 203 -31.68 24.18 24.55
N PRO A 204 -33.01 24.25 24.62
CA PRO A 204 -33.79 23.07 24.93
C PRO A 204 -33.70 22.15 23.70
N VAL A 205 -32.86 21.13 23.77
CA VAL A 205 -33.17 19.90 23.03
C VAL A 205 -34.42 19.37 23.70
N SER A 206 -35.58 19.64 23.10
CA SER A 206 -36.84 19.28 23.74
C SER A 206 -36.97 17.76 23.74
N SER A 207 -36.91 17.14 24.92
CA SER A 207 -37.36 15.76 25.12
C SER A 207 -38.90 15.66 25.11
N GLY A 208 -39.62 16.78 24.92
CA GLY A 208 -41.06 16.92 24.82
C GLY A 208 -41.51 17.68 23.57
N SER A 209 -42.74 18.24 23.57
CA SER A 209 -43.24 19.02 22.42
C SER A 209 -42.61 20.43 22.39
N PRO A 210 -42.09 20.92 21.25
CA PRO A 210 -41.51 22.26 21.11
C PRO A 210 -42.43 23.39 21.61
N GLU A 211 -43.74 23.25 21.41
CA GLU A 211 -44.76 24.20 21.87
C GLU A 211 -44.81 24.32 23.39
N SER A 212 -44.46 23.25 24.12
CA SER A 212 -44.39 23.27 25.57
C SER A 212 -43.12 23.96 26.06
N ALA A 213 -42.00 23.77 25.36
CA ALA A 213 -40.76 24.50 25.64
C ALA A 213 -40.91 26.01 25.38
N VAL A 214 -41.54 26.40 24.26
CA VAL A 214 -41.86 27.81 23.97
C VAL A 214 -42.74 28.40 25.08
N ARG A 215 -43.79 27.68 25.51
CA ARG A 215 -44.68 28.12 26.60
C ARG A 215 -43.95 28.28 27.92
N GLU A 216 -43.08 27.34 28.29
CA GLU A 216 -42.30 27.39 29.53
C GLU A 216 -41.35 28.60 29.54
N ILE A 217 -40.59 28.81 28.46
CA ILE A 217 -39.67 29.94 28.33
C ILE A 217 -40.46 31.25 28.35
N SER A 218 -41.57 31.33 27.63
CA SER A 218 -42.44 32.52 27.64
C SER A 218 -42.98 32.82 29.04
N GLN A 219 -43.30 31.81 29.84
CA GLN A 219 -43.69 31.98 31.24
C GLN A 219 -42.52 32.46 32.12
N LYS A 220 -41.30 31.96 31.90
CA LYS A 220 -40.11 32.45 32.61
C LYS A 220 -39.83 33.92 32.29
N VAL A 221 -40.02 34.33 31.03
CA VAL A 221 -39.93 35.75 30.62
C VAL A 221 -41.00 36.59 31.32
N LYS A 222 -42.27 36.14 31.32
CA LYS A 222 -43.36 36.82 32.03
C LYS A 222 -43.14 36.94 33.54
N LYS A 223 -42.49 35.95 34.15
CA LYS A 223 -42.11 35.94 35.58
C LYS A 223 -40.85 36.75 35.89
N GLY A 224 -40.20 37.36 34.89
CA GLY A 224 -38.97 38.13 35.06
C GLY A 224 -37.73 37.29 35.38
N ILE A 225 -37.80 35.97 35.20
CA ILE A 225 -36.68 35.04 35.45
C ILE A 225 -35.62 35.16 34.35
N ILE A 226 -36.04 35.47 33.12
CA ILE A 226 -35.20 35.70 31.94
C ILE A 226 -35.70 36.98 31.26
N SER A 227 -34.81 37.84 30.74
CA SER A 227 -35.25 39.05 30.03
C SER A 227 -35.55 38.76 28.55
N GLN A 228 -36.54 39.46 27.97
CA GLN A 228 -36.82 39.38 26.53
C GLN A 228 -35.62 39.86 25.70
N LYS A 229 -34.82 40.80 26.23
CA LYS A 229 -33.61 41.30 25.59
C LYS A 229 -32.55 40.20 25.40
N ASP A 230 -32.43 39.30 26.37
CA ASP A 230 -31.50 38.18 26.29
C ASP A 230 -31.95 37.18 25.22
N ILE A 231 -33.26 36.87 25.15
CA ILE A 231 -33.84 36.03 24.10
C ILE A 231 -33.61 36.64 22.72
N ASP A 232 -33.86 37.94 22.57
CA ASP A 232 -33.68 38.67 21.33
C ASP A 232 -32.21 38.64 20.86
N ALA A 233 -31.26 38.86 21.77
CA ALA A 233 -29.83 38.78 21.48
C ALA A 233 -29.41 37.37 21.04
N GLN A 234 -29.95 36.32 21.68
CA GLN A 234 -29.66 34.94 21.30
C GLN A 234 -30.27 34.55 19.95
N CYS A 235 -31.50 34.99 19.69
CA CYS A 235 -32.14 34.77 18.41
C CYS A 235 -31.32 35.40 17.27
N ARG A 236 -30.81 36.64 17.46
CA ARG A 236 -29.92 37.28 16.49
C ARG A 236 -28.63 36.49 16.23
N ARG A 237 -28.04 35.88 17.27
CA ARG A 237 -26.85 35.01 17.12
C ARG A 237 -27.15 33.74 16.34
N ILE A 238 -28.29 33.12 16.58
CA ILE A 238 -28.72 31.94 15.80
C ILE A 238 -28.93 32.33 14.34
N LEU A 239 -29.61 33.45 14.08
CA LEU A 239 -29.83 33.94 12.71
C LEU A 239 -28.50 34.32 12.04
N SER A 240 -27.56 34.93 12.75
CA SER A 240 -26.25 35.27 12.19
C SER A 240 -25.43 34.01 11.84
N ALA A 241 -25.53 32.97 12.66
CA ALA A 241 -24.95 31.65 12.36
C ALA A 241 -25.61 30.98 11.15
N LYS A 242 -26.94 31.12 10.98
CA LYS A 242 -27.62 30.64 9.76
C LYS A 242 -27.14 31.37 8.52
N TYR A 243 -27.05 32.70 8.60
CA TYR A 243 -26.52 33.52 7.51
C TYR A 243 -25.11 33.08 7.11
N TRP A 244 -24.22 32.94 8.09
CA TRP A 244 -22.84 32.52 7.88
C TRP A 244 -22.73 31.10 7.27
N ALA A 245 -23.61 30.19 7.68
CA ALA A 245 -23.67 28.83 7.13
C ALA A 245 -24.29 28.75 5.71
N GLY A 246 -24.64 29.89 5.10
CA GLY A 246 -25.18 29.97 3.74
C GLY A 246 -26.69 29.79 3.63
N LEU A 247 -27.41 29.68 4.75
CA LEU A 247 -28.86 29.41 4.77
C LEU A 247 -29.72 30.58 4.26
N ALA A 248 -29.12 31.75 4.00
CA ALA A 248 -29.81 32.85 3.32
C ALA A 248 -30.12 32.55 1.84
N HIS A 249 -29.40 31.60 1.23
CA HIS A 249 -29.54 31.20 -0.16
C HIS A 249 -29.58 29.67 -0.27
N ILE A 250 -30.73 29.06 0.06
CA ILE A 250 -30.90 27.60 -0.02
C ILE A 250 -31.08 27.18 -1.48
N SER A 251 -30.21 26.28 -1.94
CA SER A 251 -30.42 25.47 -3.14
C SER A 251 -30.90 24.07 -2.76
N ALA A 252 -31.67 23.43 -3.64
CA ALA A 252 -32.02 22.03 -3.46
C ALA A 252 -30.75 21.17 -3.60
N LEU A 253 -30.58 20.22 -2.68
CA LEU A 253 -29.48 19.26 -2.69
C LEU A 253 -29.68 18.24 -3.82
N GLU A 254 -28.60 17.93 -4.52
CA GLU A 254 -28.57 16.82 -5.47
C GLU A 254 -28.63 15.49 -4.71
N THR A 255 -29.64 14.67 -5.00
CA THR A 255 -29.83 13.36 -4.33
C THR A 255 -29.24 12.19 -5.11
N GLY A 256 -28.97 12.38 -6.41
CA GLY A 256 -28.27 11.40 -7.24
C GLY A 256 -26.76 11.44 -6.98
N SER A 257 -26.09 10.27 -6.98
CA SER A 257 -24.62 10.12 -6.83
C SER A 257 -23.99 10.61 -5.50
N LEU A 258 -24.79 10.90 -4.46
CA LEU A 258 -24.28 11.31 -3.14
C LEU A 258 -23.24 10.33 -2.58
N ARG A 259 -23.46 9.01 -2.72
CA ARG A 259 -22.54 7.98 -2.21
C ARG A 259 -21.13 8.08 -2.81
N GLU A 260 -21.02 8.31 -4.13
CA GLU A 260 -19.72 8.45 -4.82
C GLU A 260 -18.94 9.68 -4.34
N GLY A 261 -19.66 10.75 -3.98
CA GLY A 261 -19.08 11.97 -3.43
C GLY A 261 -18.68 11.87 -1.95
N LEU A 262 -19.12 10.83 -1.22
CA LEU A 262 -18.88 10.66 0.22
C LEU A 262 -17.71 9.71 0.51
N SER A 263 -17.52 8.68 -0.30
CA SER A 263 -16.41 7.72 -0.17
C SER A 263 -15.73 7.54 -1.52
N GLY A 264 -14.68 8.32 -1.77
CA GLY A 264 -13.88 8.24 -2.99
C GLY A 264 -12.41 7.92 -2.69
N PRO A 265 -11.61 7.58 -3.72
CA PRO A 265 -10.21 7.16 -3.55
C PRO A 265 -9.33 8.14 -2.77
N ALA A 266 -9.56 9.45 -2.94
CA ALA A 266 -8.85 10.48 -2.18
C ALA A 266 -9.14 10.44 -0.67
N THR A 267 -10.33 9.97 -0.27
CA THR A 267 -10.71 9.79 1.13
C THR A 267 -10.04 8.55 1.72
N GLU A 268 -9.99 7.45 0.97
CA GLU A 268 -9.29 6.23 1.39
C GLU A 268 -7.78 6.47 1.54
N ALA A 269 -7.19 7.20 0.61
CA ALA A 269 -5.80 7.64 0.68
C ALA A 269 -5.53 8.51 1.93
N LEU A 270 -6.44 9.43 2.24
CA LEU A 270 -6.36 10.26 3.44
C LEU A 270 -6.45 9.42 4.72
N LEU A 271 -7.32 8.42 4.79
CA LEU A 271 -7.39 7.51 5.93
C LEU A 271 -6.10 6.71 6.09
N SER A 272 -5.54 6.20 4.98
CA SER A 272 -4.27 5.50 4.99
C SER A 272 -3.16 6.39 5.56
N ASP A 273 -3.10 7.66 5.15
CA ASP A 273 -2.15 8.62 5.71
C ASP A 273 -2.40 8.87 7.20
N LEU A 274 -3.66 9.07 7.62
CA LEU A 274 -4.01 9.31 9.02
C LEU A 274 -3.59 8.13 9.91
N TYR A 275 -3.99 6.92 9.56
CA TYR A 275 -3.61 5.72 10.33
C TYR A 275 -2.10 5.48 10.30
N SER A 276 -1.42 5.71 9.16
CA SER A 276 0.04 5.58 9.07
C SER A 276 0.76 6.56 10.00
N ASN A 277 0.27 7.80 10.14
CA ASN A 277 0.86 8.78 11.06
C ASN A 277 0.46 8.51 12.53
N ALA A 278 -0.64 7.80 12.77
CA ALA A 278 -1.05 7.41 14.11
C ALA A 278 -0.21 6.23 14.66
N LEU A 279 0.19 5.27 13.82
CA LEU A 279 0.94 4.09 14.26
C LEU A 279 2.16 4.47 15.12
N THR A 280 2.20 3.92 16.32
CA THR A 280 3.16 4.30 17.36
C THR A 280 3.99 3.10 17.78
N VAL A 281 5.31 3.18 17.66
CA VAL A 281 6.23 2.19 18.23
C VAL A 281 6.62 2.66 19.63
N VAL A 282 6.30 1.92 20.67
CA VAL A 282 6.61 2.31 22.08
C VAL A 282 7.81 1.55 22.65
N ARG A 283 8.22 0.46 21.99
CA ARG A 283 9.43 -0.29 22.30
C ARG A 283 10.04 -0.83 21.02
N ASN A 284 11.36 -0.77 20.92
CA ASN A 284 12.13 -1.25 19.78
C ASN A 284 13.52 -1.72 20.21
N ASP A 285 13.54 -2.66 21.14
CA ASP A 285 14.78 -3.22 21.66
C ASP A 285 15.51 -3.96 20.54
N ARG A 286 16.85 -3.90 20.58
CA ARG A 286 17.74 -4.52 19.58
C ARG A 286 17.48 -4.07 18.13
N ASN A 287 16.83 -2.92 17.92
CA ASN A 287 16.41 -2.44 16.59
C ASN A 287 15.63 -3.51 15.81
N THR A 288 14.66 -4.16 16.47
CA THR A 288 13.84 -5.23 15.88
C THR A 288 12.87 -4.71 14.80
N ILE A 289 12.52 -3.43 14.85
CA ILE A 289 11.68 -2.72 13.86
C ILE A 289 12.49 -1.57 13.24
N PRO A 290 12.66 -1.50 11.90
CA PRO A 290 12.19 -2.47 10.93
C PRO A 290 13.00 -3.77 10.95
N VAL A 291 12.39 -4.88 10.56
CA VAL A 291 13.05 -6.18 10.46
C VAL A 291 14.14 -6.15 9.38
N THR A 292 15.34 -6.59 9.75
CA THR A 292 16.53 -6.71 8.89
C THR A 292 17.05 -8.15 8.88
N GLY A 293 17.90 -8.48 7.89
CA GLY A 293 18.46 -9.83 7.73
C GLY A 293 17.40 -10.87 7.34
N LEU A 294 16.57 -10.53 6.35
CA LEU A 294 15.47 -11.38 5.87
C LEU A 294 15.96 -12.76 5.42
N ASP A 295 17.15 -12.83 4.84
CA ASP A 295 17.83 -14.05 4.40
C ASP A 295 18.08 -15.07 5.52
N LYS A 296 18.11 -14.61 6.78
CA LYS A 296 18.35 -15.44 7.98
C LYS A 296 17.10 -15.60 8.83
N ALA A 297 16.00 -14.95 8.47
CA ALA A 297 14.78 -14.95 9.25
C ALA A 297 13.98 -16.23 9.00
N ARG A 298 13.66 -16.93 10.09
CA ARG A 298 12.64 -17.97 10.13
C ARG A 298 11.49 -17.39 10.92
N ALA A 299 10.43 -16.99 10.22
CA ALA A 299 9.35 -16.19 10.78
C ALA A 299 8.08 -17.01 11.05
N ALA A 300 7.46 -16.74 12.18
CA ALA A 300 6.10 -17.16 12.48
C ALA A 300 5.24 -15.94 12.83
N VAL A 301 4.01 -15.92 12.34
CA VAL A 301 3.01 -14.89 12.66
C VAL A 301 1.86 -15.52 13.41
N VAL A 302 1.68 -15.08 14.65
CA VAL A 302 0.64 -15.57 15.55
C VAL A 302 -0.40 -14.48 15.71
N VAL A 303 -1.66 -14.80 15.50
CA VAL A 303 -2.75 -13.88 15.84
C VAL A 303 -3.57 -14.44 16.99
N PHE A 304 -3.94 -13.55 17.90
CA PHE A 304 -4.72 -13.87 19.08
C PHE A 304 -6.15 -13.38 18.91
N ASN A 305 -7.12 -14.15 19.43
CA ASN A 305 -8.55 -13.84 19.34
C ASN A 305 -9.09 -13.77 17.89
N ARG A 306 -8.47 -14.50 16.97
CA ARG A 306 -8.91 -14.70 15.58
C ARG A 306 -8.70 -16.17 15.21
N ASP A 307 -9.57 -16.69 14.36
CA ASP A 307 -9.60 -18.09 13.90
C ASP A 307 -9.37 -18.23 12.39
N SER A 308 -9.16 -17.11 11.70
CA SER A 308 -9.08 -17.02 10.25
C SER A 308 -8.04 -15.98 9.82
N SER A 309 -7.49 -16.19 8.62
CA SER A 309 -6.42 -15.35 8.06
C SER A 309 -6.79 -13.87 8.05
N THR A 310 -5.89 -13.04 8.57
CA THR A 310 -6.07 -11.59 8.71
C THR A 310 -5.33 -10.82 7.61
N VAL A 311 -5.74 -9.57 7.36
CA VAL A 311 -5.03 -8.66 6.44
C VAL A 311 -3.59 -8.45 6.93
N PHE A 312 -3.39 -8.39 8.24
CA PHE A 312 -2.07 -8.28 8.87
C PHE A 312 -1.14 -9.45 8.48
N GLN A 313 -1.61 -10.70 8.64
CA GLN A 313 -0.83 -11.88 8.28
C GLN A 313 -0.53 -11.94 6.78
N GLN A 314 -1.53 -11.66 5.93
CA GLN A 314 -1.36 -11.67 4.47
C GLN A 314 -0.32 -10.64 4.03
N ARG A 315 -0.39 -9.41 4.57
CA ARG A 315 0.57 -8.36 4.23
C ARG A 315 1.99 -8.67 4.72
N LEU A 316 2.16 -9.34 5.87
CA LEU A 316 3.50 -9.75 6.32
C LEU A 316 4.14 -10.75 5.36
N GLN A 317 3.35 -11.68 4.80
CA GLN A 317 3.83 -12.68 3.83
C GLN A 317 4.31 -12.04 2.51
N ASP A 318 3.83 -10.85 2.15
CA ASP A 318 4.35 -10.10 1.01
C ASP A 318 5.81 -9.65 1.20
N TYR A 319 6.34 -9.62 2.43
CA TYR A 319 7.73 -9.23 2.71
C TYR A 319 8.63 -10.43 2.99
N LEU A 320 8.12 -11.43 3.70
CA LEU A 320 8.89 -12.59 4.14
C LEU A 320 7.97 -13.81 4.30
N PRO A 321 8.34 -14.99 3.77
CA PRO A 321 7.62 -16.22 4.06
C PRO A 321 7.51 -16.46 5.57
N ALA A 322 6.30 -16.72 6.05
CA ALA A 322 6.05 -16.97 7.45
C ALA A 322 4.92 -17.98 7.65
N ASP A 323 5.09 -18.82 8.65
CA ASP A 323 4.06 -19.77 9.08
C ASP A 323 3.02 -19.05 9.94
N LEU A 324 1.75 -19.33 9.67
CA LEU A 324 0.62 -18.63 10.29
C LEU A 324 -0.02 -19.47 11.40
N TYR A 325 -0.21 -18.86 12.57
CA TYR A 325 -0.78 -19.49 13.74
C TYR A 325 -1.95 -18.67 14.29
N PHE A 326 -2.94 -19.36 14.85
CA PHE A 326 -4.14 -18.81 15.47
C PHE A 326 -4.24 -19.35 16.89
N VAL A 327 -4.40 -18.46 17.86
CA VAL A 327 -4.46 -18.84 19.28
C VAL A 327 -5.64 -18.15 19.95
N ASP A 328 -6.48 -18.92 20.62
CA ASP A 328 -7.41 -18.40 21.64
C ASP A 328 -6.69 -18.41 22.99
N PRO A 329 -6.35 -17.24 23.58
CA PRO A 329 -5.66 -17.16 24.87
C PRO A 329 -6.44 -17.82 26.02
N SER A 330 -7.75 -18.04 25.88
CA SER A 330 -8.52 -18.78 26.90
C SER A 330 -8.23 -20.28 26.92
N SER A 331 -7.61 -20.81 25.84
CA SER A 331 -7.19 -22.21 25.75
C SER A 331 -5.71 -22.36 26.06
N VAL A 332 -5.39 -22.56 27.34
CA VAL A 332 -4.00 -22.73 27.81
C VAL A 332 -3.29 -23.86 27.05
N SER A 333 -3.92 -25.03 26.88
CA SER A 333 -3.30 -26.15 26.17
C SER A 333 -2.92 -25.82 24.72
N GLN A 334 -3.76 -25.06 24.01
CA GLN A 334 -3.45 -24.60 22.65
C GLN A 334 -2.28 -23.61 22.64
N ALA A 335 -2.25 -22.69 23.60
CA ALA A 335 -1.16 -21.72 23.76
C ALA A 335 0.18 -22.42 24.04
N GLU A 336 0.19 -23.47 24.86
CA GLU A 336 1.39 -24.26 25.15
C GLU A 336 1.89 -25.02 23.93
N GLU A 337 1.02 -25.73 23.21
CA GLU A 337 1.37 -26.43 21.97
C GLU A 337 1.92 -25.46 20.91
N THR A 338 1.33 -24.28 20.82
CA THR A 338 1.79 -23.24 19.89
C THR A 338 3.17 -22.71 20.30
N ALA A 339 3.42 -22.48 21.59
CA ALA A 339 4.73 -22.05 22.09
C ALA A 339 5.85 -23.03 21.71
N GLU A 340 5.59 -24.33 21.79
CA GLU A 340 6.54 -25.37 21.39
C GLU A 340 6.87 -25.28 19.90
N LYS A 341 5.86 -25.12 19.04
CA LYS A 341 6.06 -24.93 17.59
C LYS A 341 6.88 -23.67 17.30
N LEU A 342 6.56 -22.58 18.00
CA LEU A 342 7.21 -21.28 17.84
C LEU A 342 8.69 -21.27 18.25
N SER A 343 9.15 -22.22 19.07
CA SER A 343 10.55 -22.34 19.46
C SER A 343 11.52 -22.59 18.30
N ASN A 344 11.01 -23.04 17.15
CA ASN A 344 11.80 -23.29 15.94
C ASN A 344 12.14 -22.02 15.13
N TYR A 345 11.52 -20.88 15.47
CA TYR A 345 11.62 -19.63 14.73
C TYR A 345 12.53 -18.64 15.46
N ASN A 346 13.21 -17.77 14.71
CA ASN A 346 14.04 -16.70 15.30
C ASN A 346 13.37 -15.32 15.19
N LEU A 347 12.21 -15.24 14.56
CA LEU A 347 11.35 -14.07 14.50
C LEU A 347 9.90 -14.51 14.73
N VAL A 348 9.27 -13.99 15.78
CA VAL A 348 7.85 -14.24 16.08
C VAL A 348 7.13 -12.90 16.17
N ILE A 349 6.08 -12.76 15.36
CA ILE A 349 5.26 -11.55 15.27
C ILE A 349 3.85 -11.88 15.76
N GLY A 350 3.42 -11.24 16.85
CA GLY A 350 2.11 -11.40 17.47
C GLY A 350 1.16 -10.26 17.12
N GLY A 351 0.00 -10.56 16.53
CA GLY A 351 -1.11 -9.61 16.38
C GLY A 351 -2.19 -9.86 17.43
N ILE A 352 -2.44 -8.90 18.31
CA ILE A 352 -3.45 -9.02 19.37
C ILE A 352 -4.68 -8.22 18.98
N PHE A 353 -5.80 -8.92 18.86
CA PHE A 353 -7.10 -8.34 18.56
C PHE A 353 -7.99 -8.35 19.81
N ASP A 354 -8.66 -7.24 20.05
CA ASP A 354 -9.53 -7.13 21.24
C ASP A 354 -10.79 -7.98 21.07
N ARG A 355 -11.18 -8.67 22.16
CA ARG A 355 -12.50 -9.31 22.28
C ARG A 355 -13.54 -8.25 22.58
N THR A 356 -14.80 -8.57 22.31
CA THR A 356 -15.94 -7.74 22.72
C THR A 356 -16.12 -7.70 24.24
N ASP A 357 -15.66 -8.73 24.95
CA ASP A 357 -15.73 -8.83 26.41
C ASP A 357 -14.44 -8.27 27.06
N SER A 358 -14.57 -7.14 27.77
CA SER A 358 -13.46 -6.47 28.44
C SER A 358 -12.97 -7.18 29.71
N SER A 359 -13.74 -8.12 30.28
CA SER A 359 -13.39 -8.79 31.53
C SER A 359 -12.25 -9.81 31.37
N ALA A 360 -12.05 -10.33 30.15
CA ALA A 360 -11.01 -11.31 29.84
C ALA A 360 -9.63 -10.69 29.53
N ILE A 361 -9.53 -9.38 29.29
CA ILE A 361 -8.32 -8.71 28.78
C ILE A 361 -7.09 -8.98 29.65
N GLU A 362 -7.24 -8.93 30.98
CA GLU A 362 -6.13 -9.16 31.90
C GLU A 362 -5.64 -10.63 31.90
N ALA A 363 -6.56 -11.59 31.78
CA ALA A 363 -6.22 -13.00 31.67
C ALA A 363 -5.51 -13.28 30.33
N ASP A 364 -6.08 -12.82 29.22
CA ASP A 364 -5.51 -12.96 27.88
C ASP A 364 -4.11 -12.33 27.81
N SER A 365 -3.95 -11.11 28.34
CA SER A 365 -2.67 -10.40 28.35
C SER A 365 -1.58 -11.16 29.11
N ARG A 366 -1.95 -11.83 30.22
CA ARG A 366 -1.02 -12.68 30.96
C ARG A 366 -0.65 -13.93 30.20
N GLU A 367 -1.62 -14.63 29.61
CA GLU A 367 -1.36 -15.87 28.86
C GLU A 367 -0.47 -15.61 27.63
N ILE A 368 -0.76 -14.55 26.86
CA ILE A 368 0.06 -14.15 25.72
C ILE A 368 1.49 -13.82 26.17
N SER A 369 1.64 -13.09 27.28
CA SER A 369 2.95 -12.77 27.84
C SER A 369 3.71 -14.02 28.27
N MET A 370 3.03 -15.02 28.86
CA MET A 370 3.65 -16.30 29.23
C MET A 370 4.10 -17.09 27.99
N LEU A 371 3.28 -17.16 26.95
CA LEU A 371 3.64 -17.80 25.68
C LEU A 371 4.92 -17.19 25.10
N PHE A 372 4.99 -15.87 25.02
CA PHE A 372 6.19 -15.16 24.54
C PHE A 372 7.40 -15.33 25.48
N GLY A 373 7.15 -15.48 26.78
CA GLY A 373 8.16 -15.77 27.79
C GLY A 373 8.80 -17.16 27.65
N LYS A 374 8.08 -18.15 27.11
CA LYS A 374 8.61 -19.50 26.83
C LYS A 374 9.59 -19.55 25.64
N LEU A 375 9.55 -18.55 24.77
CA LEU A 375 10.44 -18.48 23.59
C LEU A 375 11.86 -18.07 23.99
N SER A 376 12.88 -18.60 23.30
CA SER A 376 14.30 -18.29 23.53
C SER A 376 14.57 -16.76 23.52
N GLY A 377 15.53 -16.32 24.33
CA GLY A 377 15.96 -14.91 24.40
C GLY A 377 16.55 -14.38 23.08
N ASP A 378 17.09 -15.27 22.24
CA ASP A 378 17.63 -14.91 20.93
C ASP A 378 16.54 -14.70 19.86
N THR A 379 15.30 -15.15 20.14
CA THR A 379 14.15 -14.92 19.26
C THR A 379 13.76 -13.46 19.32
N LYS A 380 13.63 -12.81 18.15
CA LYS A 380 13.07 -11.46 18.03
C LYS A 380 11.55 -11.55 18.15
N LYS A 381 10.99 -10.83 19.12
CA LYS A 381 9.57 -10.89 19.49
C LYS A 381 8.91 -9.55 19.25
N ILE A 382 7.99 -9.48 18.29
CA ILE A 382 7.25 -8.25 17.97
C ILE A 382 5.79 -8.45 18.33
N ILE A 383 5.18 -7.46 18.97
CA ILE A 383 3.75 -7.41 19.30
C ILE A 383 3.11 -6.20 18.64
N VAL A 384 1.95 -6.41 18.01
CA VAL A 384 1.06 -5.37 17.51
C VAL A 384 -0.27 -5.44 18.25
N CYS A 385 -0.71 -4.32 18.81
CA CYS A 385 -1.98 -4.22 19.53
C CYS A 385 -3.04 -3.51 18.67
N PHE A 386 -4.01 -4.29 18.15
CA PHE A 386 -5.16 -3.82 17.39
C PHE A 386 -6.35 -3.51 18.31
N GLY A 387 -6.20 -2.42 19.07
CA GLY A 387 -7.20 -1.97 20.03
C GLY A 387 -6.63 -0.96 21.01
N SER A 388 -7.42 -0.57 22.01
CA SER A 388 -7.05 0.52 22.93
C SER A 388 -5.92 0.10 23.88
N PRO A 389 -4.72 0.70 23.81
CA PRO A 389 -3.61 0.32 24.68
C PRO A 389 -3.83 0.66 26.16
N PHE A 390 -4.87 1.43 26.47
CA PHE A 390 -5.18 1.96 27.80
C PHE A 390 -6.13 1.07 28.64
N LEU A 391 -6.54 -0.08 28.10
CA LEU A 391 -7.41 -1.01 28.83
C LEU A 391 -6.67 -1.61 30.04
N HIS A 392 -7.41 -1.79 31.13
CA HIS A 392 -6.86 -2.37 32.37
C HIS A 392 -6.33 -3.80 32.13
N GLY A 393 -5.20 -4.16 32.74
CA GLY A 393 -4.56 -5.46 32.58
C GLY A 393 -3.65 -5.60 31.35
N ARG A 394 -3.76 -4.68 30.37
CA ARG A 394 -2.96 -4.70 29.13
C ARG A 394 -1.46 -4.50 29.36
N GLN A 395 -1.07 -3.97 30.52
CA GLN A 395 0.35 -3.79 30.86
C GLN A 395 1.13 -5.12 30.88
N ALA A 396 0.49 -6.23 31.27
CA ALA A 396 1.13 -7.54 31.36
C ALA A 396 1.56 -8.10 29.99
N LEU A 397 0.86 -7.71 28.91
CA LEU A 397 1.13 -8.14 27.54
C LEU A 397 2.55 -7.78 27.08
N PHE A 398 3.07 -6.65 27.56
CA PHE A 398 4.25 -6.01 26.99
C PHE A 398 5.57 -6.49 27.59
N SER A 399 5.56 -7.33 28.62
CA SER A 399 6.78 -7.68 29.38
C SER A 399 7.82 -8.45 28.55
N ASN A 400 7.40 -9.36 27.67
CA ASN A 400 8.28 -10.31 26.97
C ASN A 400 8.48 -10.01 25.47
N ALA A 401 8.14 -8.80 25.02
CA ALA A 401 8.32 -8.37 23.63
C ALA A 401 9.48 -7.37 23.47
N ASP A 402 10.24 -7.52 22.38
CA ASP A 402 11.32 -6.62 21.97
C ASP A 402 10.79 -5.41 21.19
N GLY A 403 9.80 -5.64 20.33
CA GLY A 403 9.15 -4.62 19.51
C GLY A 403 7.68 -4.50 19.86
N ILE A 404 7.17 -3.30 20.09
CA ILE A 404 5.75 -3.07 20.42
C ILE A 404 5.20 -1.95 19.56
N VAL A 405 4.19 -2.29 18.75
CA VAL A 405 3.44 -1.37 17.89
C VAL A 405 2.02 -1.22 18.43
N LEU A 406 1.59 0.03 18.59
CA LEU A 406 0.23 0.38 18.96
C LEU A 406 -0.51 0.85 17.70
N ALA A 407 -1.52 0.07 17.32
CA ALA A 407 -2.38 0.37 16.19
C ALA A 407 -3.67 1.10 16.60
N TYR A 408 -3.97 1.13 17.90
CA TYR A 408 -5.12 1.76 18.57
C TYR A 408 -6.49 1.19 18.23
N GLU A 409 -6.66 0.67 17.02
CA GLU A 409 -7.92 0.16 16.47
C GLU A 409 -7.69 -1.06 15.60
N ASP A 410 -8.71 -1.91 15.51
CA ASP A 410 -8.78 -3.01 14.57
C ASP A 410 -9.60 -2.60 13.33
N ASN A 411 -8.90 -2.41 12.22
CA ASN A 411 -9.50 -2.28 10.89
C ASN A 411 -8.48 -2.69 9.82
N HIS A 412 -8.92 -2.74 8.56
CA HIS A 412 -8.05 -3.18 7.46
C HIS A 412 -6.84 -2.26 7.23
N TYR A 413 -6.96 -0.94 7.44
CA TYR A 413 -5.84 -0.01 7.32
C TYR A 413 -4.80 -0.27 8.40
N THR A 414 -5.20 -0.37 9.66
CA THR A 414 -4.25 -0.55 10.76
C THR A 414 -3.55 -1.90 10.67
N GLN A 415 -4.27 -2.96 10.29
CA GLN A 415 -3.69 -4.27 10.02
C GLN A 415 -2.64 -4.23 8.90
N ASP A 416 -3.00 -3.67 7.74
CA ASP A 416 -2.11 -3.58 6.59
C ASP A 416 -0.87 -2.71 6.88
N LEU A 417 -1.08 -1.49 7.38
CA LEU A 417 -0.01 -0.53 7.67
C LEU A 417 0.92 -1.01 8.79
N SER A 418 0.42 -1.74 9.80
CA SER A 418 1.28 -2.30 10.85
C SER A 418 2.27 -3.32 10.30
N ALA A 419 1.85 -4.16 9.35
CA ALA A 419 2.75 -5.09 8.66
C ALA A 419 3.79 -4.34 7.82
N GLN A 420 3.37 -3.29 7.10
CA GLN A 420 4.29 -2.42 6.35
C GLN A 420 5.32 -1.72 7.26
N LEU A 421 4.90 -1.27 8.44
CA LEU A 421 5.77 -0.62 9.43
C LEU A 421 6.84 -1.58 9.95
N ILE A 422 6.45 -2.82 10.28
CA ILE A 422 7.37 -3.85 10.77
C ILE A 422 8.53 -4.09 9.80
N PHE A 423 8.27 -4.04 8.49
CA PHE A 423 9.29 -4.23 7.46
C PHE A 423 9.90 -2.93 6.91
N GLY A 424 9.55 -1.76 7.46
CA GLY A 424 10.14 -0.46 7.09
C GLY A 424 9.66 0.09 5.76
N ALA A 425 8.56 -0.41 5.22
CA ALA A 425 7.91 0.21 4.07
C ALA A 425 7.32 1.57 4.45
N ILE A 426 6.74 1.67 5.64
CA ILE A 426 6.42 2.95 6.30
C ILE A 426 7.20 3.09 7.60
N GLY A 427 7.39 4.33 8.05
CA GLY A 427 8.04 4.64 9.32
C GLY A 427 7.00 4.99 10.38
N ALA A 428 7.27 4.60 11.62
CA ALA A 428 6.48 5.00 12.78
C ALA A 428 6.68 6.50 13.04
N LYS A 429 5.58 7.21 13.30
CA LYS A 429 5.57 8.66 13.55
C LYS A 429 4.74 9.06 14.76
N GLY A 430 3.85 8.18 15.21
CA GLY A 430 2.93 8.50 16.29
C GLY A 430 3.61 8.50 17.67
N THR A 431 2.98 9.19 18.62
CA THR A 431 3.35 9.11 20.05
C THR A 431 2.11 8.99 20.92
N LEU A 432 2.27 8.46 22.13
CA LEU A 432 1.19 8.42 23.11
C LEU A 432 0.71 9.82 23.51
N TYR A 433 -0.59 10.09 23.39
CA TYR A 433 -1.17 11.31 23.94
C TYR A 433 -1.24 11.29 25.47
N SER A 434 -1.69 10.18 26.04
CA SER A 434 -1.78 9.95 27.48
C SER A 434 -0.79 8.88 27.92
N ALA A 435 -0.33 8.97 29.17
CA ALA A 435 0.53 7.96 29.75
C ALA A 435 -0.17 6.58 29.82
N ILE A 436 0.57 5.51 29.57
CA ILE A 436 0.18 4.15 29.96
C ILE A 436 0.82 3.92 31.34
N PRO A 437 0.03 3.87 32.43
CA PRO A 437 0.55 3.83 33.78
C PRO A 437 1.60 2.74 33.98
N SER A 438 2.68 3.11 34.67
CA SER A 438 3.81 2.22 35.01
C SER A 438 4.64 1.69 33.84
N LEU A 439 4.35 2.08 32.59
CA LEU A 439 5.12 1.65 31.41
C LEU A 439 5.72 2.82 30.64
N TRP A 440 4.89 3.75 30.15
CA TRP A 440 5.34 4.84 29.29
C TRP A 440 4.61 6.16 29.60
N PRO A 441 5.33 7.28 29.74
CA PRO A 441 4.71 8.60 29.90
C PRO A 441 4.05 9.08 28.60
N ALA A 442 3.17 10.08 28.70
CA ALA A 442 2.69 10.84 27.56
C ALA A 442 3.86 11.40 26.73
N GLY A 443 3.69 11.44 25.40
CA GLY A 443 4.72 11.79 24.43
C GLY A 443 5.64 10.64 24.02
N SER A 444 5.50 9.43 24.60
CA SER A 444 6.35 8.29 24.24
C SER A 444 6.01 7.76 22.84
N GLY A 445 7.02 7.64 21.99
CA GLY A 445 6.95 7.05 20.66
C GLY A 445 8.32 7.07 20.01
N ILE A 446 8.69 5.98 19.35
CA ILE A 446 9.97 5.80 18.66
C ILE A 446 9.73 6.04 17.18
N ILE A 447 10.38 7.06 16.64
CA ILE A 447 10.35 7.34 15.20
C ILE A 447 11.24 6.31 14.48
N THR A 448 10.70 5.63 13.47
CA THR A 448 11.46 4.66 12.66
C THR A 448 11.58 5.13 11.21
N LYS A 449 12.66 4.71 10.53
CA LYS A 449 12.86 5.02 9.11
C LYS A 449 11.84 4.22 8.26
N GLY A 450 11.11 4.93 7.40
CA GLY A 450 10.22 4.35 6.38
C GLY A 450 10.79 4.43 4.97
N ASN A 451 10.03 3.95 3.98
CA ASN A 451 10.38 3.93 2.56
C ASN A 451 11.74 3.26 2.26
N ILE A 452 12.17 2.30 3.10
CA ILE A 452 13.34 1.47 2.82
C ILE A 452 12.99 0.21 2.02
N ARG A 453 11.71 -0.18 2.00
CA ARG A 453 11.16 -1.26 1.18
C ARG A 453 9.95 -0.77 0.41
N ILE A 454 9.42 -1.59 -0.49
CA ILE A 454 8.14 -1.26 -1.15
C ILE A 454 7.02 -1.17 -0.12
N GLY A 455 6.19 -0.14 -0.19
CA GLY A 455 4.92 -0.04 0.52
C GLY A 455 3.74 -0.30 -0.38
N TYR A 456 2.53 -0.27 0.17
CA TYR A 456 1.28 -0.51 -0.54
C TYR A 456 0.26 0.52 -0.09
N ALA A 457 -0.31 1.27 -1.03
CA ALA A 457 -1.33 2.26 -0.72
C ALA A 457 -2.12 2.61 -1.99
N PHE A 458 -2.88 3.70 -1.94
CA PHE A 458 -3.69 4.16 -3.06
C PHE A 458 -2.86 5.00 -4.04
N PRO A 459 -3.28 5.12 -5.32
CA PRO A 459 -2.65 5.99 -6.30
C PRO A 459 -2.36 7.41 -5.76
N GLU A 460 -3.32 7.99 -5.03
CA GLU A 460 -3.21 9.34 -4.48
C GLU A 460 -2.07 9.49 -3.48
N ASN A 461 -1.76 8.45 -2.68
CA ASN A 461 -0.64 8.47 -1.74
C ASN A 461 0.73 8.54 -2.46
N ALA A 462 0.80 8.07 -3.71
CA ALA A 462 1.98 8.18 -4.56
C ALA A 462 1.93 9.38 -5.53
N GLY A 463 0.94 10.26 -5.41
CA GLY A 463 0.74 11.42 -6.29
C GLY A 463 0.24 11.05 -7.69
N LEU A 464 -0.56 9.99 -7.79
CA LEU A 464 -1.24 9.55 -9.01
C LEU A 464 -2.77 9.67 -8.83
N SER A 465 -3.49 9.90 -9.92
CA SER A 465 -4.95 9.88 -9.93
C SER A 465 -5.46 8.44 -10.01
N SER A 466 -6.44 8.07 -9.18
CA SER A 466 -7.09 6.76 -9.27
C SER A 466 -7.83 6.47 -10.58
N ARG A 467 -8.00 7.45 -11.47
CA ARG A 467 -8.41 7.21 -12.88
C ARG A 467 -7.46 6.25 -13.61
N LEU A 468 -6.23 6.11 -13.12
CA LEU A 468 -5.28 5.09 -13.57
C LEU A 468 -5.90 3.69 -13.57
N ASN A 469 -6.67 3.36 -12.53
CA ASN A 469 -7.20 2.01 -12.32
C ASN A 469 -8.13 1.60 -13.47
N ASP A 470 -9.09 2.46 -13.82
CA ASP A 470 -10.05 2.21 -14.89
C ASP A 470 -9.35 2.10 -16.25
N ARG A 471 -8.31 2.91 -16.47
CA ARG A 471 -7.55 2.92 -17.71
C ARG A 471 -6.72 1.65 -17.89
N ILE A 472 -6.05 1.19 -16.84
CA ILE A 472 -5.34 -0.10 -16.87
C ILE A 472 -6.33 -1.26 -17.02
N ASP A 473 -7.44 -1.25 -16.27
CA ASP A 473 -8.48 -2.28 -16.38
C ASP A 473 -9.03 -2.37 -17.81
N PHE A 474 -9.28 -1.24 -18.46
CA PHE A 474 -9.72 -1.18 -19.84
C PHE A 474 -8.69 -1.78 -20.81
N ILE A 475 -7.41 -1.38 -20.71
CA ILE A 475 -6.36 -1.87 -21.60
C ILE A 475 -6.11 -3.37 -21.41
N ALA A 476 -6.02 -3.83 -20.15
CA ALA A 476 -5.79 -5.23 -19.83
C ALA A 476 -6.93 -6.13 -20.31
N ARG A 477 -8.19 -5.71 -20.11
CA ARG A 477 -9.39 -6.43 -20.60
C ARG A 477 -9.49 -6.41 -22.12
N SER A 478 -9.07 -5.33 -22.77
CA SER A 478 -9.01 -5.26 -24.24
C SER A 478 -8.06 -6.31 -24.82
N GLY A 479 -6.91 -6.52 -24.17
CA GLY A 479 -5.99 -7.61 -24.52
C GLY A 479 -6.59 -9.01 -24.36
N LEU A 480 -7.34 -9.25 -23.27
CA LEU A 480 -8.06 -10.51 -23.08
C LEU A 480 -9.10 -10.75 -24.17
N MET A 481 -9.94 -9.75 -24.45
CA MET A 481 -11.00 -9.86 -25.47
C MET A 481 -10.43 -10.10 -26.87
N ALA A 482 -9.27 -9.51 -27.17
CA ALA A 482 -8.58 -9.72 -28.44
C ALA A 482 -7.86 -11.08 -28.52
N GLY A 483 -7.73 -11.81 -27.41
CA GLY A 483 -6.93 -13.05 -27.34
C GLY A 483 -5.42 -12.79 -27.46
N ALA A 484 -4.94 -11.66 -26.92
CA ALA A 484 -3.51 -11.36 -26.83
C ALA A 484 -2.80 -12.26 -25.81
N TYR A 485 -3.53 -12.74 -24.81
CA TYR A 485 -3.13 -13.69 -23.77
C TYR A 485 -4.39 -14.27 -23.11
N PRO A 486 -4.35 -15.48 -22.54
CA PRO A 486 -5.47 -16.01 -21.75
C PRO A 486 -5.58 -15.33 -20.39
N GLY A 487 -4.46 -14.86 -19.83
CA GLY A 487 -4.40 -14.16 -18.56
C GLY A 487 -3.17 -13.26 -18.45
N CYS A 488 -3.27 -12.25 -17.59
CA CYS A 488 -2.17 -11.34 -17.29
C CYS A 488 -2.21 -10.83 -15.85
N GLU A 489 -1.07 -10.32 -15.38
CA GLU A 489 -0.92 -9.64 -14.11
C GLU A 489 -0.21 -8.30 -14.33
N VAL A 490 -0.70 -7.26 -13.66
CA VAL A 490 -0.15 -5.89 -13.76
C VAL A 490 0.13 -5.38 -12.36
N MET A 491 1.35 -4.91 -12.14
CA MET A 491 1.78 -4.31 -10.88
C MET A 491 2.55 -3.02 -11.14
N ILE A 492 2.12 -1.92 -10.51
CA ILE A 492 2.71 -0.59 -10.63
C ILE A 492 3.09 -0.08 -9.24
N ALA A 493 4.31 0.41 -9.12
CA ALA A 493 4.76 1.20 -7.99
C ALA A 493 5.19 2.59 -8.44
N ARG A 494 4.91 3.60 -7.60
CA ARG A 494 5.50 4.93 -7.73
C ARG A 494 5.97 5.42 -6.36
N LYS A 495 7.13 6.09 -6.30
CA LYS A 495 7.75 6.57 -5.04
C LYS A 495 8.00 5.44 -4.02
N GLY A 496 8.23 4.22 -4.51
CA GLY A 496 8.36 3.05 -3.67
C GLY A 496 7.05 2.51 -3.09
N ILE A 497 5.89 3.00 -3.55
CA ILE A 497 4.56 2.58 -3.11
C ILE A 497 3.89 1.85 -4.27
N VAL A 498 3.52 0.59 -4.05
CA VAL A 498 2.66 -0.19 -4.95
C VAL A 498 1.25 0.39 -4.88
N VAL A 499 0.79 0.94 -6.00
CA VAL A 499 -0.51 1.62 -6.14
C VAL A 499 -1.51 0.82 -6.96
N PHE A 500 -1.02 -0.16 -7.71
CA PHE A 500 -1.82 -1.02 -8.56
C PHE A 500 -1.25 -2.43 -8.53
N HIS A 501 -2.09 -3.41 -8.26
CA HIS A 501 -1.73 -4.83 -8.33
C HIS A 501 -2.99 -5.66 -8.58
N LYS A 502 -3.23 -6.02 -9.84
CA LYS A 502 -4.40 -6.79 -10.26
C LYS A 502 -4.02 -7.89 -11.27
N THR A 503 -4.80 -8.96 -11.24
CA THR A 503 -4.75 -10.07 -12.19
C THR A 503 -6.01 -10.09 -13.04
N TYR A 504 -5.89 -10.65 -14.25
CA TYR A 504 -6.97 -10.73 -15.21
C TYR A 504 -6.94 -12.07 -15.94
N GLY A 505 -8.13 -12.58 -16.28
CA GLY A 505 -8.28 -13.78 -17.09
C GLY A 505 -7.89 -15.05 -16.36
N TYR A 506 -7.40 -16.02 -17.12
CA TYR A 506 -7.18 -17.39 -16.69
C TYR A 506 -5.81 -17.89 -17.15
N HIS A 507 -5.33 -18.97 -16.56
CA HIS A 507 -4.10 -19.65 -16.97
C HIS A 507 -4.16 -20.06 -18.45
N THR A 508 -5.33 -20.46 -18.93
CA THR A 508 -5.58 -21.02 -20.26
C THR A 508 -6.93 -20.55 -20.81
N TYR A 509 -7.13 -20.64 -22.12
CA TYR A 509 -8.37 -20.19 -22.79
C TYR A 509 -9.61 -21.05 -22.49
N ASP A 510 -9.46 -22.17 -21.79
CA ASP A 510 -10.58 -22.99 -21.33
C ASP A 510 -11.20 -22.48 -20.01
N HIS A 511 -10.64 -21.41 -19.44
CA HIS A 511 -11.17 -20.67 -18.29
C HIS A 511 -11.34 -21.50 -17.01
N ARG A 512 -10.44 -22.46 -16.75
CA ARG A 512 -10.52 -23.34 -15.56
C ARG A 512 -9.89 -22.76 -14.30
N ILE A 513 -8.71 -22.17 -14.42
CA ILE A 513 -7.94 -21.65 -13.30
C ILE A 513 -7.73 -20.15 -13.51
N PRO A 514 -8.32 -19.27 -12.69
CA PRO A 514 -8.10 -17.83 -12.80
C PRO A 514 -6.65 -17.48 -12.43
N VAL A 515 -6.13 -16.39 -12.97
CA VAL A 515 -4.80 -15.89 -12.56
C VAL A 515 -4.88 -15.26 -11.17
N TRP A 516 -4.02 -15.69 -10.26
CA TRP A 516 -3.87 -15.19 -8.90
C TRP A 516 -2.54 -14.45 -8.72
N LYS A 517 -2.49 -13.52 -7.76
CA LYS A 517 -1.28 -12.74 -7.42
C LYS A 517 -0.11 -13.61 -6.94
N SER A 518 -0.41 -14.82 -6.50
CA SER A 518 0.55 -15.82 -6.05
C SER A 518 1.01 -16.74 -7.18
N ASP A 519 0.53 -16.56 -8.42
CA ASP A 519 0.96 -17.40 -9.53
C ASP A 519 2.36 -17.01 -10.02
N LEU A 520 3.13 -18.03 -10.41
CA LEU A 520 4.46 -17.87 -10.98
C LEU A 520 4.38 -17.89 -12.51
N PHE A 521 4.98 -16.88 -13.15
CA PHE A 521 5.09 -16.77 -14.61
C PHE A 521 6.51 -17.08 -15.09
N ASP A 522 6.62 -17.72 -16.25
CA ASP A 522 7.90 -17.87 -16.96
C ASP A 522 8.38 -16.50 -17.45
N LEU A 523 9.48 -16.02 -16.89
CA LEU A 523 10.00 -14.68 -17.16
C LEU A 523 10.70 -14.57 -18.52
N ALA A 524 11.05 -15.69 -19.15
CA ALA A 524 11.85 -15.72 -20.37
C ALA A 524 13.05 -14.76 -20.28
N SER A 525 13.19 -13.82 -21.22
CA SER A 525 14.35 -12.92 -21.27
C SER A 525 14.45 -11.89 -20.13
N VAL A 526 13.39 -11.67 -19.34
CA VAL A 526 13.53 -10.89 -18.10
C VAL A 526 14.48 -11.60 -17.12
N THR A 527 14.64 -12.93 -17.23
CA THR A 527 15.68 -13.70 -16.52
C THR A 527 17.06 -13.03 -16.61
N LYS A 528 17.47 -12.53 -17.77
CA LYS A 528 18.81 -11.94 -17.99
C LYS A 528 19.14 -10.86 -16.95
N ILE A 529 18.23 -9.90 -16.80
CA ILE A 529 18.41 -8.78 -15.89
C ILE A 529 18.12 -9.19 -14.44
N SER A 530 17.25 -10.18 -14.25
CA SER A 530 16.83 -10.64 -12.92
C SER A 530 17.78 -11.66 -12.29
N SER A 531 18.70 -12.26 -13.06
CA SER A 531 19.60 -13.30 -12.57
C SER A 531 21.06 -13.02 -12.94
N THR A 532 21.46 -13.22 -14.19
CA THR A 532 22.89 -13.17 -14.58
C THR A 532 23.45 -11.77 -14.48
N LEU A 533 22.73 -10.76 -14.96
CA LEU A 533 23.17 -9.37 -14.84
C LEU A 533 23.28 -8.94 -13.38
N GLY A 534 22.31 -9.32 -12.54
CA GLY A 534 22.35 -9.08 -11.10
C GLY A 534 23.61 -9.63 -10.45
N GLY A 535 23.96 -10.88 -10.76
CA GLY A 535 25.20 -11.50 -10.27
C GLY A 535 26.48 -10.81 -10.77
N LEU A 536 26.51 -10.38 -12.03
CA LEU A 536 27.65 -9.61 -12.56
C LEU A 536 27.78 -8.25 -11.87
N MET A 537 26.68 -7.54 -11.64
CA MET A 537 26.68 -6.23 -10.97
C MET A 537 27.09 -6.34 -9.50
N LEU A 538 26.71 -7.41 -8.80
CA LEU A 538 27.21 -7.70 -7.45
C LEU A 538 28.73 -7.87 -7.46
N LEU A 539 29.27 -8.69 -8.37
CA LEU A 539 30.70 -8.91 -8.50
C LEU A 539 31.47 -7.65 -8.95
N ASP A 540 30.85 -6.78 -9.76
CA ASP A 540 31.42 -5.47 -10.14
C ASP A 540 31.52 -4.55 -8.92
N SER A 541 30.46 -4.53 -8.09
CA SER A 541 30.42 -3.77 -6.83
C SER A 541 31.48 -4.27 -5.84
N GLU A 542 31.82 -5.56 -5.88
CA GLU A 542 32.91 -6.17 -5.10
C GLU A 542 34.31 -5.94 -5.73
N GLY A 543 34.40 -5.31 -6.90
CA GLY A 543 35.65 -5.11 -7.63
C GLY A 543 36.23 -6.37 -8.28
N LYS A 544 35.46 -7.46 -8.35
CA LYS A 544 35.89 -8.75 -8.94
C LYS A 544 35.58 -8.83 -10.44
N PHE A 545 34.58 -8.09 -10.91
CA PHE A 545 34.18 -8.02 -12.31
C PHE A 545 34.35 -6.60 -12.87
N SER A 546 34.60 -6.50 -14.17
CA SER A 546 34.72 -5.25 -14.91
C SER A 546 34.30 -5.50 -16.36
N VAL A 547 33.50 -4.57 -16.89
CA VAL A 547 33.04 -4.61 -18.28
C VAL A 547 34.14 -4.32 -19.29
N GLU A 548 35.26 -3.74 -18.84
CA GLU A 548 36.42 -3.40 -19.68
C GLU A 548 37.39 -4.56 -19.89
N ASN A 549 37.19 -5.69 -19.19
CA ASN A 549 37.96 -6.90 -19.40
C ASN A 549 37.36 -7.75 -20.53
N SER A 550 38.20 -8.61 -21.12
CA SER A 550 37.77 -9.50 -22.20
C SER A 550 37.19 -10.81 -21.66
N LEU A 551 36.38 -11.49 -22.48
CA LEU A 551 35.80 -12.78 -22.12
C LEU A 551 36.88 -13.82 -21.77
N GLY A 552 38.02 -13.79 -22.45
CA GLY A 552 39.13 -14.70 -22.20
C GLY A 552 39.82 -14.47 -20.87
N ASP A 553 39.75 -13.25 -20.32
CA ASP A 553 40.31 -12.96 -18.99
C ASP A 553 39.53 -13.70 -17.91
N TYR A 554 38.19 -13.68 -18.03
CA TYR A 554 37.28 -14.37 -17.12
C TYR A 554 37.18 -15.86 -17.37
N LEU A 555 37.05 -16.30 -18.63
CA LEU A 555 36.85 -17.70 -18.99
C LEU A 555 38.01 -18.21 -19.86
N PRO A 556 39.01 -18.88 -19.25
CA PRO A 556 40.15 -19.43 -19.97
C PRO A 556 39.77 -20.31 -21.18
N TYR A 557 38.63 -21.00 -21.12
CA TYR A 557 38.08 -21.81 -22.21
C TYR A 557 37.92 -21.04 -23.53
N PHE A 558 37.67 -19.72 -23.47
CA PHE A 558 37.47 -18.87 -24.64
C PHE A 558 38.73 -18.13 -25.09
N ARG A 559 39.85 -18.13 -24.34
CA ARG A 559 41.08 -17.36 -24.67
C ARG A 559 41.57 -17.59 -26.09
N ASN A 560 41.64 -18.86 -26.49
CA ASN A 560 42.10 -19.28 -27.81
C ASN A 560 40.92 -19.50 -28.78
N SER A 561 39.97 -18.57 -28.81
CA SER A 561 38.85 -18.56 -29.74
C SER A 561 38.65 -17.16 -30.31
N ASN A 562 37.83 -17.02 -31.35
CA ASN A 562 37.43 -15.70 -31.86
C ASN A 562 36.60 -14.89 -30.85
N LYS A 563 36.23 -15.44 -29.68
CA LYS A 563 35.49 -14.74 -28.62
C LYS A 563 36.43 -14.22 -27.52
N GLY A 564 37.66 -14.73 -27.43
CA GLY A 564 38.55 -14.48 -26.30
C GLY A 564 38.82 -12.99 -26.04
N LYS A 565 38.97 -12.20 -27.11
CA LYS A 565 39.25 -10.76 -27.04
C LYS A 565 38.00 -9.87 -27.05
N LEU A 566 36.80 -10.45 -26.96
CA LEU A 566 35.57 -9.66 -26.89
C LEU A 566 35.45 -9.04 -25.50
N PHE A 567 35.31 -7.72 -25.45
CA PHE A 567 35.07 -7.00 -24.20
C PHE A 567 33.67 -7.30 -23.66
N MET A 568 33.56 -7.41 -22.33
CA MET A 568 32.28 -7.64 -21.68
C MET A 568 31.28 -6.50 -21.97
N LYS A 569 31.74 -5.25 -22.12
CA LYS A 569 30.94 -4.10 -22.55
C LYS A 569 30.24 -4.35 -23.89
N ASP A 570 30.95 -4.87 -24.90
CA ASP A 570 30.38 -5.19 -26.22
C ASP A 570 29.37 -6.34 -26.14
N LEU A 571 29.65 -7.33 -25.28
CA LEU A 571 28.79 -8.50 -25.08
C LEU A 571 27.46 -8.14 -24.44
N LEU A 572 27.49 -7.34 -23.37
CA LEU A 572 26.32 -6.91 -22.60
C LEU A 572 25.45 -5.88 -23.34
N THR A 573 25.99 -5.20 -24.35
CA THR A 573 25.27 -4.24 -25.20
C THR A 573 24.84 -4.81 -26.55
N HIS A 574 24.96 -6.14 -26.73
CA HIS A 574 24.54 -6.84 -27.94
C HIS A 574 25.22 -6.35 -29.22
N GLN A 575 26.49 -5.97 -29.18
CA GLN A 575 27.24 -5.52 -30.37
C GLN A 575 28.55 -6.25 -30.62
N ALA A 576 28.82 -7.31 -29.85
CA ALA A 576 30.04 -8.12 -29.97
C ALA A 576 30.12 -8.96 -31.27
N GLY A 577 29.10 -8.91 -32.13
CA GLY A 577 29.01 -9.72 -33.36
C GLY A 577 28.69 -11.19 -33.09
N LEU A 578 28.17 -11.55 -31.92
CA LEU A 578 27.66 -12.90 -31.66
C LEU A 578 26.44 -13.19 -32.55
N LYS A 579 26.19 -14.48 -32.82
CA LYS A 579 24.92 -14.92 -33.39
C LYS A 579 23.78 -14.57 -32.44
N ASP A 580 22.65 -14.19 -32.99
CA ASP A 580 21.41 -13.93 -32.27
C ASP A 580 20.95 -15.16 -31.48
N TRP A 581 20.87 -16.31 -32.14
CA TRP A 581 20.39 -17.56 -31.57
C TRP A 581 21.04 -18.78 -32.23
N ILE A 582 21.24 -19.84 -31.44
CA ILE A 582 21.69 -21.15 -31.93
C ILE A 582 20.66 -22.20 -31.49
N PRO A 583 19.99 -22.89 -32.44
CA PRO A 583 18.99 -23.90 -32.12
C PRO A 583 19.65 -25.24 -31.73
N PHE A 584 20.24 -25.32 -30.53
CA PHE A 584 21.02 -26.47 -30.04
C PHE A 584 20.30 -27.83 -30.13
N TRP A 585 18.97 -27.81 -30.13
CA TRP A 585 18.12 -29.00 -30.19
C TRP A 585 17.90 -29.52 -31.61
N LYS A 586 17.99 -28.69 -32.67
CA LYS A 586 17.59 -29.10 -34.02
C LYS A 586 18.37 -30.31 -34.53
N GLU A 587 19.68 -30.35 -34.29
CA GLU A 587 20.51 -31.49 -34.73
C GLU A 587 20.24 -32.78 -33.95
N THR A 588 19.55 -32.69 -32.82
CA THR A 588 19.25 -33.83 -31.93
C THR A 588 17.97 -34.56 -32.31
N VAL A 589 17.13 -33.93 -33.12
CA VAL A 589 15.87 -34.48 -33.63
C VAL A 589 16.12 -35.05 -35.03
N ARG A 590 15.68 -36.28 -35.26
CA ARG A 590 15.78 -36.95 -36.57
C ARG A 590 14.59 -36.58 -37.47
N SER A 591 14.70 -36.90 -38.76
CA SER A 591 13.63 -36.70 -39.75
C SER A 591 12.35 -37.46 -39.43
N ASP A 592 12.45 -38.61 -38.76
CA ASP A 592 11.33 -39.42 -38.25
C ASP A 592 10.78 -38.89 -36.91
N SER A 593 11.16 -37.68 -36.50
CA SER A 593 10.75 -37.07 -35.25
C SER A 593 11.28 -37.77 -33.98
N SER A 594 12.16 -38.78 -34.09
CA SER A 594 12.80 -39.41 -32.92
C SER A 594 14.01 -38.62 -32.40
N PHE A 595 14.32 -38.73 -31.11
CA PHE A 595 15.53 -38.13 -30.54
C PHE A 595 16.75 -39.03 -30.73
N ARG A 596 17.93 -38.43 -30.95
CA ARG A 596 19.20 -39.17 -30.99
C ARG A 596 19.48 -39.85 -29.65
N ARG A 597 19.54 -41.19 -29.63
CA ARG A 597 19.74 -42.02 -28.41
C ARG A 597 21.03 -41.72 -27.63
N ARG A 598 22.08 -41.22 -28.30
CA ARG A 598 23.33 -40.79 -27.62
C ARG A 598 23.22 -39.41 -26.97
N THR A 599 22.11 -38.72 -27.20
CA THR A 599 21.84 -37.37 -26.70
C THR A 599 20.72 -37.39 -25.68
N PHE A 600 19.63 -38.12 -25.98
CA PHE A 600 18.46 -38.23 -25.14
C PHE A 600 18.08 -39.67 -24.84
N THR A 601 17.48 -39.87 -23.67
CA THR A 601 16.81 -41.09 -23.23
C THR A 601 15.47 -40.74 -22.57
N CYS A 602 14.61 -41.74 -22.38
CA CYS A 602 13.33 -41.56 -21.67
C CYS A 602 13.47 -41.70 -20.15
N ASP A 603 14.52 -42.36 -19.69
CA ASP A 603 14.74 -42.70 -18.28
C ASP A 603 15.95 -41.98 -17.70
N GLU A 604 15.80 -41.47 -16.47
CA GLU A 604 16.91 -40.89 -15.73
C GLU A 604 18.00 -41.92 -15.43
N SER A 605 19.27 -41.51 -15.56
CA SER A 605 20.43 -42.35 -15.27
C SER A 605 21.69 -41.51 -15.05
N ASP A 606 22.77 -42.12 -14.55
CA ASP A 606 24.05 -41.44 -14.33
C ASP A 606 24.65 -40.77 -15.58
N ASP A 607 24.33 -41.28 -16.78
CA ASP A 607 24.76 -40.68 -18.05
C ASP A 607 23.78 -39.62 -18.57
N PHE A 608 22.51 -39.68 -18.14
CA PHE A 608 21.44 -38.76 -18.53
C PHE A 608 20.69 -38.22 -17.30
N PRO A 609 21.35 -37.43 -16.43
CA PRO A 609 20.73 -36.98 -15.18
C PRO A 609 19.87 -35.71 -15.34
N ILE A 610 19.93 -35.03 -16.50
CA ILE A 610 19.34 -33.69 -16.65
C ILE A 610 17.97 -33.81 -17.34
N LYS A 611 16.89 -33.47 -16.63
CA LYS A 611 15.53 -33.41 -17.19
C LYS A 611 15.39 -32.22 -18.14
N VAL A 612 14.89 -32.48 -19.35
CA VAL A 612 14.60 -31.46 -20.38
C VAL A 612 13.10 -31.28 -20.60
N ALA A 613 12.34 -32.38 -20.50
CA ALA A 613 10.89 -32.44 -20.58
C ALA A 613 10.40 -33.70 -19.84
N ASP A 614 9.09 -33.94 -19.81
CA ASP A 614 8.56 -35.15 -19.20
C ASP A 614 9.03 -36.38 -20.00
N ASN A 615 9.61 -37.35 -19.29
CA ASN A 615 10.25 -38.54 -19.87
C ASN A 615 11.29 -38.19 -20.96
N LEU A 616 12.04 -37.11 -20.78
CA LEU A 616 13.12 -36.72 -21.69
C LEU A 616 14.33 -36.18 -20.93
N TYR A 617 15.41 -36.96 -20.94
CA TYR A 617 16.63 -36.67 -20.20
C TYR A 617 17.83 -36.55 -21.14
N ILE A 618 18.70 -35.57 -20.91
CA ILE A 618 19.84 -35.27 -21.77
C ILE A 618 21.16 -35.74 -21.17
N HIS A 619 22.06 -36.19 -22.04
CA HIS A 619 23.38 -36.69 -21.67
C HIS A 619 24.21 -35.62 -20.93
N LYS A 620 24.84 -35.97 -19.80
CA LYS A 620 25.57 -35.04 -18.90
C LYS A 620 26.61 -34.15 -19.61
N ASN A 621 27.26 -34.68 -20.65
CA ASN A 621 28.27 -33.94 -21.42
C ASN A 621 27.70 -32.97 -22.47
N TYR A 622 26.38 -32.86 -22.64
CA TYR A 622 25.81 -32.02 -23.71
C TYR A 622 26.00 -30.52 -23.46
N ARG A 623 26.11 -30.08 -22.19
CA ARG A 623 26.51 -28.70 -21.85
C ARG A 623 27.83 -28.31 -22.52
N ASN A 624 28.81 -29.22 -22.55
CA ASN A 624 30.10 -28.98 -23.23
C ASN A 624 29.93 -28.83 -24.74
N LYS A 625 28.98 -29.57 -25.35
CA LYS A 625 28.66 -29.43 -26.77
C LYS A 625 28.08 -28.04 -27.07
N ILE A 626 27.10 -27.59 -26.27
CA ILE A 626 26.52 -26.24 -26.36
C ILE A 626 27.61 -25.16 -26.28
N MET A 627 28.45 -25.21 -25.24
CA MET A 627 29.52 -24.22 -25.05
C MET A 627 30.55 -24.25 -26.19
N ASN A 628 30.86 -25.43 -26.73
CA ASN A 628 31.76 -25.57 -27.87
C ASN A 628 31.17 -25.05 -29.18
N GLU A 629 29.87 -25.22 -29.42
CA GLU A 629 29.17 -24.63 -30.58
C GLU A 629 29.19 -23.11 -30.51
N ILE A 630 28.91 -22.53 -29.33
CA ILE A 630 29.04 -21.09 -29.09
C ILE A 630 30.48 -20.63 -29.37
N ARG A 631 31.48 -21.33 -28.82
CA ARG A 631 32.91 -21.03 -28.98
C ARG A 631 33.35 -21.04 -30.44
N LYS A 632 32.84 -21.97 -31.25
CA LYS A 632 33.21 -22.14 -32.68
C LYS A 632 32.40 -21.29 -33.64
N SER A 633 31.27 -20.72 -33.21
CA SER A 633 30.42 -19.89 -34.07
C SER A 633 31.22 -18.75 -34.73
N PRO A 634 30.90 -18.34 -35.96
CA PRO A 634 31.51 -17.15 -36.56
C PRO A 634 31.07 -15.87 -35.82
N LEU A 635 31.86 -14.81 -35.97
CA LEU A 635 31.45 -13.46 -35.56
C LEU A 635 30.93 -12.69 -36.77
N GLY A 636 29.82 -11.98 -36.58
CA GLY A 636 29.30 -10.98 -37.49
C GLY A 636 29.95 -9.60 -37.28
N PRO A 637 29.45 -8.57 -37.99
CA PRO A 637 29.91 -7.20 -37.81
C PRO A 637 29.57 -6.68 -36.40
N LYS A 638 30.36 -5.71 -35.91
CA LYS A 638 30.10 -5.01 -34.64
C LYS A 638 28.95 -4.00 -34.78
N LYS A 639 27.73 -4.52 -34.87
CA LYS A 639 26.47 -3.77 -34.86
C LYS A 639 25.52 -4.43 -33.87
N TYR A 640 24.46 -3.72 -33.50
CA TYR A 640 23.42 -4.27 -32.63
C TYR A 640 22.81 -5.55 -33.23
N VAL A 641 22.94 -6.66 -32.49
CA VAL A 641 22.34 -7.98 -32.73
C VAL A 641 21.99 -8.57 -31.36
N TYR A 642 20.69 -8.62 -31.06
CA TYR A 642 20.20 -9.23 -29.81
C TYR A 642 20.60 -10.70 -29.74
N SER A 643 21.47 -11.05 -28.78
CA SER A 643 22.13 -12.35 -28.69
C SER A 643 21.99 -12.93 -27.29
N ASP A 644 21.34 -14.08 -27.17
CA ASP A 644 21.19 -14.82 -25.92
C ASP A 644 22.50 -15.43 -25.43
N LEU A 645 23.43 -15.68 -26.35
CA LEU A 645 24.68 -16.38 -26.08
C LEU A 645 25.53 -15.68 -25.02
N THR A 646 25.49 -14.35 -24.94
CA THR A 646 26.19 -13.60 -23.89
C THR A 646 25.80 -14.11 -22.51
N PHE A 647 24.50 -14.21 -22.24
CA PHE A 647 23.98 -14.55 -20.92
C PHE A 647 24.11 -16.04 -20.60
N ILE A 648 24.09 -16.92 -21.60
CA ILE A 648 24.45 -18.35 -21.44
C ILE A 648 25.90 -18.49 -20.97
N ILE A 649 26.82 -17.72 -21.56
CA ILE A 649 28.25 -17.80 -21.23
C ILE A 649 28.55 -17.16 -19.85
N SER A 650 27.92 -16.03 -19.55
CA SER A 650 28.22 -15.22 -18.37
C SER A 650 27.94 -15.89 -17.03
N THR A 651 27.09 -16.94 -16.97
CA THR A 651 26.89 -17.68 -15.71
C THR A 651 28.20 -18.30 -15.21
N GLY A 652 29.04 -18.82 -16.11
CA GLY A 652 30.33 -19.39 -15.76
C GLY A 652 31.36 -18.36 -15.29
N ILE A 653 31.19 -17.08 -15.64
CA ILE A 653 32.00 -16.00 -15.08
C ILE A 653 31.68 -15.85 -13.60
N ILE A 654 30.38 -15.87 -13.27
CA ILE A 654 29.92 -15.73 -11.89
C ILE A 654 30.39 -16.93 -11.07
N ASP A 655 30.17 -18.16 -11.55
CA ASP A 655 30.65 -19.39 -10.89
C ASP A 655 32.14 -19.31 -10.49
N ARG A 656 32.96 -18.84 -11.44
CA ARG A 656 34.41 -18.77 -11.26
C ARG A 656 34.83 -17.66 -10.30
N LEU A 657 34.18 -16.49 -10.35
CA LEU A 657 34.55 -15.32 -9.55
C LEU A 657 33.97 -15.36 -8.14
N SER A 658 32.79 -15.97 -7.95
CA SER A 658 32.17 -16.17 -6.64
C SER A 658 32.78 -17.38 -5.92
N GLY A 659 33.20 -18.42 -6.66
CA GLY A 659 33.61 -19.71 -6.11
C GLY A 659 32.43 -20.60 -5.70
N GLU A 660 31.21 -20.24 -6.08
CA GLU A 660 29.95 -20.93 -5.77
C GLU A 660 29.11 -21.05 -7.03
N GLU A 661 28.16 -21.99 -7.08
CA GLU A 661 27.22 -22.06 -8.20
C GLU A 661 26.41 -20.76 -8.31
N TRP A 662 26.32 -20.22 -9.53
CA TRP A 662 25.70 -18.93 -9.81
C TRP A 662 24.29 -18.80 -9.26
N VAL A 663 23.48 -19.86 -9.36
CA VAL A 663 22.09 -19.86 -8.85
C VAL A 663 22.07 -19.69 -7.33
N GLU A 664 22.94 -20.38 -6.61
CA GLU A 664 23.06 -20.26 -5.16
C GLU A 664 23.60 -18.88 -4.76
N TYR A 665 24.61 -18.38 -5.49
CA TYR A 665 25.19 -17.06 -5.25
C TYR A 665 24.13 -15.95 -5.39
N ILE A 666 23.35 -15.92 -6.47
CA ILE A 666 22.30 -14.89 -6.65
C ILE A 666 21.13 -15.08 -5.69
N THR A 667 20.73 -16.32 -5.41
CA THR A 667 19.60 -16.59 -4.51
C THR A 667 19.90 -16.06 -3.11
N ARG A 668 21.10 -16.36 -2.60
CA ARG A 668 21.53 -15.92 -1.27
C ARG A 668 21.86 -14.42 -1.21
N ASN A 669 22.60 -13.90 -2.18
CA ASN A 669 23.14 -12.54 -2.10
C ASN A 669 22.23 -11.47 -2.72
N LEU A 670 21.19 -11.87 -3.45
CA LEU A 670 20.22 -10.97 -4.06
C LEU A 670 18.80 -11.28 -3.62
N TYR A 671 18.25 -12.45 -3.96
CA TYR A 671 16.82 -12.72 -3.78
C TYR A 671 16.40 -12.77 -2.31
N HIS A 672 17.07 -13.58 -1.50
CA HIS A 672 16.72 -13.74 -0.08
C HIS A 672 16.99 -12.47 0.74
N LYS A 673 18.03 -11.69 0.40
CA LYS A 673 18.28 -10.37 1.02
C LYS A 673 17.14 -9.38 0.80
N LEU A 674 16.49 -9.45 -0.36
CA LEU A 674 15.31 -8.65 -0.70
C LEU A 674 14.02 -9.17 -0.04
N GLY A 675 14.03 -10.39 0.50
CA GLY A 675 12.82 -11.11 0.91
C GLY A 675 12.03 -11.68 -0.27
N ALA A 676 12.67 -11.89 -1.42
CA ALA A 676 12.07 -12.40 -2.66
C ALA A 676 12.28 -13.92 -2.79
N TYR A 677 11.48 -14.72 -2.09
CA TYR A 677 11.63 -16.18 -2.01
C TYR A 677 10.90 -16.97 -3.11
N ASP A 678 10.01 -16.32 -3.86
CA ASP A 678 9.26 -16.91 -4.98
C ASP A 678 9.99 -16.75 -6.33
N ILE A 679 11.15 -16.08 -6.37
CA ILE A 679 12.02 -16.05 -7.54
C ILE A 679 12.83 -17.36 -7.59
N CYS A 680 12.55 -18.22 -8.56
CA CYS A 680 13.26 -19.50 -8.68
C CYS A 680 13.33 -20.06 -10.11
N PHE A 681 14.27 -20.97 -10.33
CA PHE A 681 14.27 -21.87 -11.49
C PHE A 681 13.48 -23.13 -11.16
N ASN A 682 12.91 -23.78 -12.17
CA ASN A 682 12.21 -25.06 -12.03
C ASN A 682 11.15 -25.04 -10.89
N PRO A 683 10.18 -24.10 -10.92
CA PRO A 683 9.21 -23.90 -9.83
C PRO A 683 8.37 -25.13 -9.50
N TYR A 684 8.22 -26.09 -10.43
CA TYR A 684 7.50 -27.35 -10.20
C TYR A 684 8.11 -28.22 -9.09
N LEU A 685 9.37 -27.96 -8.70
CA LEU A 685 10.01 -28.62 -7.56
C LEU A 685 9.57 -28.07 -6.20
N LYS A 686 9.05 -26.83 -6.17
CA LYS A 686 8.70 -26.10 -4.95
C LYS A 686 7.21 -25.80 -4.81
N TYR A 687 6.50 -25.63 -5.93
CA TYR A 687 5.11 -25.21 -5.95
C TYR A 687 4.23 -26.20 -6.70
N PRO A 688 2.95 -26.34 -6.30
CA PRO A 688 2.01 -27.14 -7.05
C PRO A 688 1.73 -26.48 -8.42
N LEU A 689 1.46 -27.31 -9.44
CA LEU A 689 1.26 -26.83 -10.81
C LEU A 689 0.14 -25.79 -10.96
N HIS A 690 -0.90 -25.83 -10.12
CA HIS A 690 -1.99 -24.83 -10.18
C HIS A 690 -1.55 -23.41 -9.75
N ARG A 691 -0.37 -23.26 -9.13
CA ARG A 691 0.28 -21.97 -8.83
C ARG A 691 1.26 -21.53 -9.92
N ILE A 692 1.38 -22.27 -11.01
CA ILE A 692 2.33 -21.98 -12.08
C ILE A 692 1.54 -21.80 -13.36
N VAL A 693 1.74 -20.67 -14.04
CA VAL A 693 1.01 -20.40 -15.28
C VAL A 693 1.61 -21.23 -16.43
N PRO A 694 0.80 -22.01 -17.17
CA PRO A 694 1.28 -22.74 -18.36
C PRO A 694 1.78 -21.79 -19.44
N THR A 695 2.89 -22.13 -20.09
CA THR A 695 3.57 -21.21 -21.01
C THR A 695 3.16 -21.41 -22.46
N GLU A 696 3.50 -22.54 -23.08
CA GLU A 696 3.13 -22.86 -24.46
C GLU A 696 3.03 -24.38 -24.66
N TYR A 697 2.37 -24.81 -25.73
CA TYR A 697 2.54 -26.18 -26.24
C TYR A 697 3.71 -26.21 -27.22
N ASP A 698 4.85 -26.76 -26.79
CA ASP A 698 6.04 -26.88 -27.64
C ASP A 698 5.87 -28.04 -28.63
N SER A 699 5.35 -27.71 -29.81
CA SER A 699 5.15 -28.69 -30.89
C SER A 699 6.44 -29.05 -31.66
N LEU A 700 7.52 -28.28 -31.49
CA LEU A 700 8.72 -28.38 -32.32
C LEU A 700 9.75 -29.35 -31.72
N PHE A 701 9.98 -29.24 -30.42
CA PHE A 701 11.03 -29.97 -29.74
C PHE A 701 10.47 -30.96 -28.73
N ARG A 702 9.85 -30.49 -27.64
CA ARG A 702 9.45 -31.35 -26.50
C ARG A 702 8.10 -32.05 -26.65
N ARG A 703 7.23 -31.58 -27.55
CA ARG A 703 5.90 -32.15 -27.87
C ARG A 703 4.96 -32.28 -26.66
N GLN A 704 5.02 -31.30 -25.78
CA GLN A 704 4.18 -31.25 -24.59
C GLN A 704 3.81 -29.81 -24.24
N LEU A 705 2.79 -29.67 -23.37
CA LEU A 705 2.53 -28.41 -22.69
C LEU A 705 3.66 -28.13 -21.71
N LEU A 706 4.26 -26.95 -21.83
CA LEU A 706 5.27 -26.48 -20.88
C LEU A 706 4.55 -25.90 -19.67
N HIS A 707 4.67 -26.60 -18.54
CA HIS A 707 4.06 -26.22 -17.27
C HIS A 707 5.08 -26.34 -16.14
N GLY A 708 5.59 -25.20 -15.67
CA GLY A 708 6.68 -25.13 -14.68
C GLY A 708 8.07 -25.41 -15.21
N THR A 709 8.23 -25.76 -16.48
CA THR A 709 9.52 -25.82 -17.17
C THR A 709 9.68 -24.62 -18.10
N VAL A 710 10.93 -24.20 -18.31
CA VAL A 710 11.29 -23.04 -19.12
C VAL A 710 10.77 -23.14 -20.56
N HIS A 711 10.32 -22.03 -21.13
CA HIS A 711 9.94 -21.93 -22.54
C HIS A 711 11.11 -22.18 -23.50
N ASP A 712 12.25 -21.55 -23.27
CA ASP A 712 13.42 -21.62 -24.16
C ASP A 712 14.00 -23.04 -24.25
N GLU A 713 14.14 -23.54 -25.48
CA GLU A 713 14.62 -24.90 -25.73
C GLU A 713 16.09 -25.07 -25.34
N GLY A 714 16.92 -24.04 -25.52
CA GLY A 714 18.33 -24.08 -25.15
C GLY A 714 18.52 -24.15 -23.64
N ALA A 715 17.74 -23.37 -22.87
CA ALA A 715 17.70 -23.43 -21.43
C ALA A 715 17.16 -24.79 -20.94
N ALA A 716 16.14 -25.34 -21.61
CA ALA A 716 15.63 -26.68 -21.28
C ALA A 716 16.72 -27.75 -21.43
N MET A 717 17.55 -27.67 -22.50
CA MET A 717 18.71 -28.57 -22.67
C MET A 717 19.83 -28.38 -21.64
N LEU A 718 19.77 -27.31 -20.84
CA LEU A 718 20.64 -27.05 -19.69
C LEU A 718 19.95 -27.37 -18.35
N GLY A 719 18.84 -28.13 -18.37
CA GLY A 719 18.09 -28.52 -17.17
C GLY A 719 17.10 -27.47 -16.67
N GLY A 720 16.73 -26.51 -17.52
CA GLY A 720 15.86 -25.40 -17.14
C GLY A 720 16.58 -24.24 -16.47
N ILE A 721 17.90 -24.36 -16.23
CA ILE A 721 18.71 -23.38 -15.51
C ILE A 721 19.68 -22.73 -16.49
N SER A 722 19.38 -21.48 -16.89
CA SER A 722 20.24 -20.73 -17.80
C SER A 722 20.18 -19.23 -17.55
N GLY A 723 21.25 -18.53 -17.93
CA GLY A 723 21.36 -17.09 -17.69
C GLY A 723 20.45 -16.23 -18.57
N HIS A 724 19.99 -16.75 -19.70
CA HIS A 724 19.14 -16.01 -20.63
C HIS A 724 17.64 -16.26 -20.45
N ALA A 725 17.26 -17.37 -19.81
CA ALA A 725 15.87 -17.83 -19.60
C ALA A 725 15.78 -18.91 -18.50
N GLY A 726 14.58 -19.11 -17.94
CA GLY A 726 14.27 -20.20 -17.01
C GLY A 726 13.85 -19.78 -15.61
N LEU A 727 13.92 -18.48 -15.32
CA LEU A 727 13.46 -17.93 -14.05
C LEU A 727 11.94 -17.75 -14.06
N PHE A 728 11.33 -18.06 -12.92
CA PHE A 728 9.92 -17.82 -12.63
C PHE A 728 9.81 -16.93 -11.40
N ALA A 729 8.76 -16.12 -11.33
CA ALA A 729 8.49 -15.27 -10.18
C ALA A 729 7.01 -14.89 -10.07
N THR A 730 6.59 -14.51 -8.87
CA THR A 730 5.40 -13.68 -8.65
C THR A 730 5.72 -12.21 -8.94
N ALA A 731 4.72 -11.40 -9.28
CA ALA A 731 4.96 -9.98 -9.56
C ALA A 731 5.49 -9.25 -8.32
N ASN A 732 5.01 -9.61 -7.12
CA ASN A 732 5.42 -9.01 -5.86
C ASN A 732 6.93 -9.17 -5.60
N ASP A 733 7.44 -10.39 -5.75
CA ASP A 733 8.85 -10.66 -5.46
C ASP A 733 9.77 -10.06 -6.52
N LEU A 734 9.37 -10.10 -7.78
CA LEU A 734 10.12 -9.42 -8.84
C LEU A 734 10.11 -7.89 -8.63
N MET A 735 9.02 -7.30 -8.11
CA MET A 735 8.93 -5.86 -7.83
C MET A 735 9.97 -5.42 -6.80
N LYS A 736 10.27 -6.26 -5.79
CA LYS A 736 11.34 -5.97 -4.82
C LYS A 736 12.70 -5.79 -5.51
N LEU A 737 13.00 -6.64 -6.49
CA LEU A 737 14.23 -6.53 -7.29
C LEU A 737 14.21 -5.30 -8.21
N MET A 738 13.10 -5.03 -8.87
CA MET A 738 12.97 -3.86 -9.75
C MET A 738 13.10 -2.56 -8.96
N GLU A 739 12.54 -2.48 -7.76
CA GLU A 739 12.66 -1.31 -6.88
C GLU A 739 14.08 -1.15 -6.32
N MET A 740 14.83 -2.22 -6.08
CA MET A 740 16.26 -2.12 -5.77
C MET A 740 17.04 -1.49 -6.93
N TYR A 741 16.75 -1.89 -8.17
CA TYR A 741 17.36 -1.25 -9.35
C TYR A 741 16.93 0.21 -9.52
N ARG A 742 15.64 0.52 -9.39
CA ARG A 742 15.14 1.90 -9.51
C ARG A 742 15.78 2.82 -8.45
N ARG A 743 15.99 2.30 -7.24
CA ARG A 743 16.69 2.97 -6.12
C ARG A 743 18.21 2.91 -6.22
N MET A 744 18.75 2.66 -7.42
CA MET A 744 20.19 2.66 -7.70
C MET A 744 21.01 1.76 -6.76
N GLY A 745 20.46 0.58 -6.45
CA GLY A 745 21.14 -0.46 -5.68
C GLY A 745 20.79 -0.50 -4.19
N GLU A 746 20.03 0.47 -3.67
CA GLU A 746 19.60 0.50 -2.27
C GLU A 746 18.24 -0.20 -2.08
N TYR A 747 18.17 -1.13 -1.12
CA TYR A 747 16.90 -1.73 -0.68
C TYR A 747 17.02 -2.27 0.75
N GLY A 748 15.96 -2.14 1.55
CA GLY A 748 15.93 -2.59 2.94
C GLY A 748 16.90 -1.84 3.86
N GLY A 749 17.39 -0.66 3.44
CA GLY A 749 18.43 0.11 4.14
C GLY A 749 19.86 -0.39 3.89
N GLU A 750 20.07 -1.30 2.93
CA GLU A 750 21.38 -1.81 2.51
C GLU A 750 21.68 -1.41 1.05
N GLN A 751 22.92 -1.01 0.77
CA GLN A 751 23.41 -0.82 -0.60
C GLN A 751 23.89 -2.18 -1.13
N LEU A 752 23.03 -2.89 -1.87
CA LEU A 752 23.31 -4.24 -2.37
C LEU A 752 24.22 -4.23 -3.60
N ILE A 753 23.98 -3.30 -4.53
CA ILE A 753 24.80 -3.05 -5.71
C ILE A 753 25.27 -1.60 -5.60
N SER A 754 26.54 -1.29 -5.84
CA SER A 754 27.02 0.08 -5.69
C SER A 754 26.33 1.04 -6.67
N LYS A 755 26.13 2.28 -6.24
CA LYS A 755 25.47 3.31 -7.05
C LYS A 755 26.21 3.55 -8.38
N ASP A 756 27.54 3.56 -8.37
CA ASP A 756 28.35 3.77 -9.57
C ASP A 756 28.19 2.63 -10.59
N VAL A 757 28.01 1.39 -10.12
CA VAL A 757 27.73 0.24 -10.98
C VAL A 757 26.34 0.40 -11.61
N MET A 758 25.33 0.77 -10.83
CA MET A 758 23.98 1.01 -11.36
C MET A 758 23.95 2.14 -12.40
N GLU A 759 24.58 3.28 -12.13
CA GLU A 759 24.68 4.40 -13.08
C GLU A 759 25.42 3.98 -14.36
N ARG A 760 26.50 3.21 -14.22
CA ARG A 760 27.26 2.70 -15.37
C ARG A 760 26.44 1.74 -16.22
N TYR A 761 25.66 0.84 -15.61
CA TYR A 761 24.91 -0.20 -16.31
C TYR A 761 23.62 0.32 -16.96
N THR A 762 23.02 1.37 -16.40
CA THR A 762 21.75 1.94 -16.88
C THR A 762 21.94 3.07 -17.90
N ARG A 763 23.18 3.54 -18.12
CA ARG A 763 23.51 4.52 -19.16
C ARG A 763 23.59 3.87 -20.55
N VAL A 764 23.16 4.61 -21.58
CA VAL A 764 23.39 4.24 -23.00
C VAL A 764 24.90 4.17 -23.28
N GLN A 765 25.38 3.03 -23.79
CA GLN A 765 26.82 2.81 -23.92
C GLN A 765 27.42 3.28 -25.25
N PHE A 766 26.63 3.25 -26.33
CA PHE A 766 27.08 3.53 -27.70
C PHE A 766 26.03 4.33 -28.48
N PRO A 767 25.69 5.57 -28.06
CA PRO A 767 24.71 6.40 -28.76
C PRO A 767 25.11 6.70 -30.22
N GLU A 768 26.40 6.74 -30.53
CA GLU A 768 26.97 7.09 -31.83
C GLU A 768 26.69 6.06 -32.93
N ASN A 769 26.32 4.82 -32.60
CA ASN A 769 26.01 3.77 -33.56
C ASN A 769 24.54 3.33 -33.51
N ASN A 770 23.66 4.21 -33.01
CA ASN A 770 22.23 3.97 -32.78
C ASN A 770 21.91 2.80 -31.83
N ASN A 771 22.89 2.31 -31.06
CA ASN A 771 22.66 1.29 -30.04
C ASN A 771 22.20 1.93 -28.74
N ARG A 772 20.88 1.95 -28.52
CA ARG A 772 20.28 2.51 -27.31
C ARG A 772 20.62 1.75 -26.02
N ARG A 773 21.22 0.55 -26.06
CA ARG A 773 21.29 -0.35 -24.89
C ARG A 773 22.13 0.21 -23.73
N GLY A 774 21.67 -0.09 -22.52
CA GLY A 774 22.52 -0.16 -21.33
C GLY A 774 23.30 -1.47 -21.29
N LEU A 775 24.11 -1.67 -20.26
CA LEU A 775 24.77 -2.96 -20.04
C LEU A 775 23.72 -3.97 -19.57
N GLY A 776 23.26 -4.82 -20.47
CA GLY A 776 22.22 -5.81 -20.24
C GLY A 776 20.79 -5.26 -20.21
N PHE A 777 20.57 -3.97 -19.96
CA PHE A 777 19.25 -3.35 -19.92
C PHE A 777 18.76 -2.79 -21.27
N ASP A 778 17.45 -2.87 -21.50
CA ASP A 778 16.76 -2.02 -22.47
C ASP A 778 16.71 -0.57 -21.98
N LYS A 779 16.72 0.35 -22.94
CA LYS A 779 16.56 1.81 -22.76
C LYS A 779 15.47 2.35 -23.68
N PRO A 780 14.93 3.55 -23.45
CA PRO A 780 14.06 4.19 -24.42
C PRO A 780 14.72 4.31 -25.79
N LEU A 781 13.92 4.49 -26.84
CA LEU A 781 14.46 4.87 -28.14
C LEU A 781 15.26 6.18 -28.03
N LEU A 782 16.23 6.36 -28.91
CA LEU A 782 16.88 7.67 -29.05
C LEU A 782 15.82 8.66 -29.55
N ASN A 783 15.73 9.84 -28.94
CA ASN A 783 14.69 10.86 -29.19
C ASN A 783 13.25 10.37 -28.94
N ASN A 784 13.06 9.46 -27.99
CA ASN A 784 11.77 8.82 -27.71
C ASN A 784 10.59 9.79 -27.50
N ASN A 785 10.83 10.93 -26.85
CA ASN A 785 9.82 11.96 -26.56
C ASN A 785 9.34 12.72 -27.82
N GLU A 786 10.07 12.65 -28.92
CA GLU A 786 9.71 13.25 -30.22
C GLU A 786 8.84 12.31 -31.06
N LEU A 787 8.76 11.03 -30.70
CA LEU A 787 7.99 10.01 -31.42
C LEU A 787 6.50 10.07 -31.08
N SER A 788 5.66 9.53 -31.96
CA SER A 788 4.25 9.29 -31.66
C SER A 788 4.09 8.21 -30.58
N ASP A 789 2.95 8.21 -29.88
CA ASP A 789 2.65 7.22 -28.84
C ASP A 789 2.72 5.77 -29.35
N SER A 790 2.45 5.55 -30.65
CA SER A 790 2.54 4.23 -31.29
C SER A 790 3.96 3.81 -31.68
N GLU A 791 4.89 4.76 -31.82
CA GLU A 791 6.28 4.52 -32.23
C GLU A 791 7.25 4.56 -31.05
N ALA A 792 6.91 5.27 -29.99
CA ALA A 792 7.72 5.38 -28.79
C ALA A 792 7.89 4.02 -28.07
N TYR A 793 9.06 3.80 -27.49
CA TYR A 793 9.36 2.66 -26.63
C TYR A 793 10.23 3.12 -25.46
N PRO A 794 9.89 2.75 -24.22
CA PRO A 794 8.79 1.86 -23.82
C PRO A 794 7.41 2.54 -23.83
N ALA A 795 7.37 3.86 -23.74
CA ALA A 795 6.22 4.75 -23.73
C ALA A 795 6.77 6.15 -24.02
N LYS A 796 5.97 7.07 -24.56
CA LYS A 796 6.46 8.37 -25.03
C LYS A 796 7.05 9.23 -23.91
N ASP A 797 6.39 9.26 -22.76
CA ASP A 797 6.80 10.08 -21.62
C ASP A 797 7.85 9.42 -20.72
N ALA A 798 8.38 8.27 -21.14
CA ALA A 798 9.45 7.61 -20.41
C ALA A 798 10.74 8.44 -20.42
N ALA A 799 11.28 8.71 -19.23
CA ALA A 799 12.51 9.47 -19.08
C ALA A 799 13.68 8.76 -19.79
N PRO A 800 14.62 9.47 -20.45
CA PRO A 800 15.81 8.86 -21.07
C PRO A 800 16.64 8.00 -20.11
N GLU A 801 16.61 8.30 -18.81
CA GLU A 801 17.29 7.59 -17.73
C GLU A 801 16.61 6.25 -17.40
N SER A 802 15.34 6.07 -17.75
CA SER A 802 14.57 4.86 -17.46
C SER A 802 15.11 3.64 -18.21
N PHE A 803 14.89 2.44 -17.68
CA PHE A 803 15.48 1.22 -18.20
C PHE A 803 14.63 0.00 -17.81
N GLY A 804 14.81 -1.12 -18.51
CA GLY A 804 14.02 -2.32 -18.23
C GLY A 804 14.40 -3.51 -19.08
N HIS A 805 13.45 -4.43 -19.28
CA HIS A 805 13.61 -5.53 -20.22
C HIS A 805 12.24 -6.15 -20.58
N SER A 806 12.11 -6.65 -21.81
CA SER A 806 10.95 -7.45 -22.24
C SER A 806 11.24 -8.95 -22.29
N GLY A 807 10.25 -9.79 -22.02
CA GLY A 807 10.34 -11.24 -22.11
C GLY A 807 9.52 -11.81 -23.27
N TYR A 808 10.04 -12.88 -23.88
CA TYR A 808 9.42 -13.52 -25.04
C TYR A 808 8.05 -14.12 -24.72
N THR A 809 7.83 -14.58 -23.49
CA THR A 809 6.56 -15.14 -23.02
C THR A 809 5.45 -14.10 -22.84
N GLY A 810 5.80 -12.81 -22.95
CA GLY A 810 4.88 -11.68 -22.78
C GLY A 810 5.11 -10.87 -21.51
N THR A 811 6.14 -11.22 -20.73
CA THR A 811 6.55 -10.45 -19.55
C THR A 811 7.24 -9.14 -19.93
N PHE A 812 7.20 -8.17 -19.03
CA PHE A 812 7.81 -6.86 -19.20
C PHE A 812 8.05 -6.21 -17.85
N VAL A 813 9.23 -5.63 -17.69
CA VAL A 813 9.57 -4.82 -16.51
C VAL A 813 10.20 -3.51 -16.94
N TRP A 814 9.88 -2.44 -16.22
CA TRP A 814 10.42 -1.11 -16.49
C TRP A 814 10.58 -0.29 -15.21
N MET A 815 11.72 0.41 -15.11
CA MET A 815 12.07 1.25 -13.98
C MET A 815 12.43 2.64 -14.49
N ASP A 816 11.73 3.65 -13.98
CA ASP A 816 11.99 5.06 -14.24
C ASP A 816 12.42 5.73 -12.93
N PRO A 817 13.74 5.96 -12.73
CA PRO A 817 14.23 6.61 -11.52
C PRO A 817 13.87 8.09 -11.43
N VAL A 818 13.56 8.76 -12.55
CA VAL A 818 13.24 10.20 -12.59
C VAL A 818 11.81 10.44 -12.13
N ASN A 819 10.87 9.67 -12.68
CA ASN A 819 9.45 9.75 -12.30
C ASN A 819 9.09 8.85 -11.11
N GLU A 820 10.09 8.12 -10.60
CA GLU A 820 10.02 7.16 -9.50
C GLU A 820 9.04 6.00 -9.74
N ILE A 821 8.92 5.52 -10.98
CA ILE A 821 7.98 4.45 -11.38
C ILE A 821 8.70 3.11 -11.51
N SER A 822 8.07 2.05 -11.03
CA SER A 822 8.39 0.66 -11.40
C SER A 822 7.14 -0.03 -11.92
N TYR A 823 7.29 -0.78 -13.00
CA TYR A 823 6.20 -1.42 -13.72
C TYR A 823 6.56 -2.88 -13.99
N ILE A 824 5.64 -3.78 -13.65
CA ILE A 824 5.65 -5.19 -14.04
C ILE A 824 4.36 -5.52 -14.79
N PHE A 825 4.51 -6.19 -15.93
CA PHE A 825 3.43 -6.85 -16.65
C PHE A 825 3.81 -8.28 -16.94
N PHE A 826 3.01 -9.23 -16.47
CA PHE A 826 3.15 -10.64 -16.80
C PHE A 826 1.99 -11.09 -17.66
N SER A 827 2.30 -11.94 -18.62
CA SER A 827 1.31 -12.71 -19.38
C SER A 827 1.97 -13.98 -19.88
N ASN A 828 1.16 -14.94 -20.29
CA ASN A 828 1.58 -16.10 -21.05
C ASN A 828 1.06 -15.98 -22.49
N ARG A 829 1.44 -14.89 -23.18
CA ARG A 829 0.98 -14.57 -24.55
C ARG A 829 1.28 -15.66 -25.58
N VAL A 830 2.28 -16.49 -25.29
CA VAL A 830 2.70 -17.64 -26.10
C VAL A 830 1.84 -18.89 -25.87
N HIS A 831 0.86 -18.84 -24.98
CA HIS A 831 -0.13 -19.90 -24.82
C HIS A 831 -1.27 -19.73 -25.85
N PRO A 832 -1.70 -20.79 -26.56
CA PRO A 832 -1.05 -22.11 -26.63
C PRO A 832 0.14 -22.14 -27.59
N THR A 833 0.30 -21.15 -28.48
CA THR A 833 1.42 -21.10 -29.45
C THR A 833 2.13 -19.75 -29.45
N ARG A 834 3.45 -19.78 -29.64
CA ARG A 834 4.32 -18.59 -29.75
C ARG A 834 4.04 -17.65 -30.94
N ASN A 835 3.19 -18.06 -31.88
CA ASN A 835 2.86 -17.26 -33.07
C ASN A 835 1.94 -16.07 -32.77
N ASN A 836 1.44 -15.93 -31.54
CA ASN A 836 0.58 -14.83 -31.15
C ASN A 836 1.35 -13.51 -30.97
N THR A 837 1.14 -12.56 -31.88
CA THR A 837 1.81 -11.25 -31.92
C THR A 837 0.95 -10.11 -31.36
N LYS A 838 -0.32 -10.36 -31.06
CA LYS A 838 -1.32 -9.34 -30.70
C LYS A 838 -0.93 -8.46 -29.52
N LEU A 839 -0.23 -9.01 -28.52
CA LEU A 839 0.26 -8.22 -27.37
C LEU A 839 1.13 -7.03 -27.81
N SER A 840 1.98 -7.23 -28.81
CA SER A 840 2.87 -6.20 -29.35
C SER A 840 2.13 -5.32 -30.37
N GLU A 841 1.33 -5.91 -31.27
CA GLU A 841 0.55 -5.15 -32.27
C GLU A 841 -0.41 -4.15 -31.62
N MET A 842 -0.97 -4.50 -30.46
CA MET A 842 -1.85 -3.64 -29.68
C MET A 842 -1.09 -2.71 -28.73
N ASN A 843 0.25 -2.74 -28.67
CA ASN A 843 1.06 -1.90 -27.78
C ASN A 843 0.61 -1.91 -26.30
N ILE A 844 0.04 -3.03 -25.80
CA ILE A 844 -0.63 -3.09 -24.49
C ILE A 844 0.29 -2.65 -23.36
N ARG A 845 1.54 -3.12 -23.36
CA ARG A 845 2.54 -2.79 -22.34
C ARG A 845 2.88 -1.30 -22.32
N SER A 846 3.09 -0.72 -23.49
CA SER A 846 3.38 0.70 -23.67
C SER A 846 2.21 1.59 -23.29
N GLN A 847 0.99 1.20 -23.66
CA GLN A 847 -0.23 1.94 -23.30
C GLN A 847 -0.48 1.95 -21.79
N ILE A 848 -0.24 0.83 -21.10
CA ILE A 848 -0.34 0.77 -19.63
C ILE A 848 0.69 1.71 -19.01
N LEU A 849 1.96 1.66 -19.43
CA LEU A 849 2.99 2.54 -18.91
C LEU A 849 2.68 4.02 -19.18
N GLN A 850 2.19 4.35 -20.37
CA GLN A 850 1.76 5.71 -20.71
C GLN A 850 0.57 6.16 -19.83
N ALA A 851 -0.37 5.27 -19.53
CA ALA A 851 -1.48 5.58 -18.61
C ALA A 851 -0.97 5.93 -17.20
N VAL A 852 0.14 5.32 -16.74
CA VAL A 852 0.78 5.70 -15.47
C VAL A 852 1.32 7.12 -15.53
N TYR A 853 2.06 7.48 -16.58
CA TYR A 853 2.57 8.85 -16.77
C TYR A 853 1.44 9.89 -16.82
N ASP A 854 0.39 9.62 -17.60
CA ASP A 854 -0.76 10.50 -17.73
C ASP A 854 -1.54 10.69 -16.41
N SER A 855 -1.39 9.75 -15.47
CA SER A 855 -2.07 9.81 -14.17
C SER A 855 -1.33 10.62 -13.10
N ILE A 856 -0.11 11.09 -13.37
CA ILE A 856 0.65 11.90 -12.41
C ILE A 856 -0.08 13.22 -12.13
N ILE A 857 -0.43 13.44 -10.86
CA ILE A 857 -1.04 14.70 -10.40
C ILE A 857 0.05 15.78 -10.41
N LYS A 858 -0.20 16.86 -11.15
CA LYS A 858 0.71 18.01 -11.30
C LYS A 858 0.52 19.04 -10.21
#